data_AF-A0A7Y0C0U4-F1
#
_entry.id   AF-A0A7Y0C0U4-F1
#
_cell.length_a   1.000
_cell.length_b   1.000
_cell.length_c   1.000
_cell.angle_alpha   90.00
_cell.angle_beta   90.00
_cell.angle_gamma   90.00
#
_symmetry.space_group_name_H-M   'P 1'
#
loop_
_entity.id
_entity.type
_entity.pdbx_description
1 polymer ?
#
loop_
_entity_poly.entity_id
_entity_poly.type
_entity_poly.pdbx_seq_one_letter_code
_entity_poly.pdbx_strand_id
1 'polypeptide(L)'
;MKTFEFDYSRGRIWFMAFLLTAVTVVCGATERDDGRDLGKRGIKNLASPKVSAVIPLNRGTGVPVTTKIISVAFSKAMDPATLTPASFTLACPARTGLSGAISYLAAGNVATMTLPAAHNLPAGIECTATVTSAAKDSTGTALARNFVWKFTTGLTADTSAPSVSSTAPVSDATGVEPNTRVTASFSEAMDPHTITAANFALACPAGTPVAGDVSYAVSGNAAIFAPASVLPANTTCTATISKGVKDAVGNALASAFVWSFATGAAKDTTAPTVTSTVPANLATGVALGGNIAATFSKAMNPSSITTATMTLKQGVTPVTGTVTFAGTTATFNPTDNLAANSTYTATMVGGASGSKDLAGNALASDFTWTFTTGVSADLTAPTVTSTVPVHLATGVPVNQNINASFSEPMNPLSITRRTFTLTQGMTPVAGLVSYVGTTATFNPTANLAANTTYTAAIVGGARGAKDLAGNPLASGTAPNPWTFTTGASALPAPGPALVNLDCAASFAVLAGSTVTNTGPTIVNGDLGLSPGSAVTGFPPGTVVGGAIHVNDTLANAAKLCLTTAYNAAAGRTTAPITVSGNIGGQTLAPGLYKSTSTLAISSGDLTLAGPADGVWIFQVASTLTTTAGRRIILTGGAQAKNVFWQVGTSATLGTTSVFQGNILADQSITLNTGAVSNGRALTRIGAVTLDSSIVTRPAP
;
A
#
# COMPACT_ATOMS: atom_id res chain seq x y z
N MET A 1 -26.81 -56.53 60.38
CA MET A 1 -28.17 -56.34 60.94
C MET A 1 -28.35 -54.85 61.19
N LYS A 2 -29.32 -54.21 60.52
CA LYS A 2 -29.93 -52.89 60.83
C LYS A 2 -29.05 -51.61 60.65
N THR A 3 -29.27 -50.84 59.56
CA THR A 3 -30.14 -49.62 59.39
C THR A 3 -29.39 -48.33 59.73
N PHE A 4 -29.11 -47.45 58.76
CA PHE A 4 -29.93 -46.31 58.27
C PHE A 4 -30.32 -45.31 59.35
N GLU A 5 -29.88 -44.05 59.23
CA GLU A 5 -30.78 -42.87 59.26
C GLU A 5 -30.12 -41.60 58.69
N PHE A 6 -30.97 -40.84 57.99
CA PHE A 6 -30.74 -39.57 57.31
C PHE A 6 -30.90 -38.38 58.29
N ASP A 7 -30.30 -37.23 57.97
CA ASP A 7 -31.03 -35.96 58.17
C ASP A 7 -30.79 -34.99 57.01
N TYR A 8 -31.87 -34.35 56.59
CA TYR A 8 -32.05 -33.55 55.39
C TYR A 8 -32.69 -32.24 55.83
N SER A 9 -32.03 -31.10 55.61
CA SER A 9 -32.70 -29.79 55.72
C SER A 9 -32.73 -29.08 54.37
N ARG A 10 -33.94 -28.68 53.99
CA ARG A 10 -34.40 -28.19 52.69
C ARG A 10 -34.22 -26.68 52.56
N GLY A 11 -33.96 -26.21 51.33
CA GLY A 11 -34.07 -24.80 50.92
C GLY A 11 -34.37 -24.69 49.41
N ARG A 12 -35.67 -24.68 49.08
CA ARG A 12 -36.38 -24.67 47.77
C ARG A 12 -35.91 -23.63 46.72
N ILE A 13 -35.71 -24.03 45.46
CA ILE A 13 -36.59 -23.97 44.24
C ILE A 13 -36.71 -22.57 43.58
N TRP A 14 -36.28 -22.46 42.31
CA TRP A 14 -37.13 -22.11 41.15
C TRP A 14 -36.60 -22.79 39.88
N PHE A 15 -37.51 -23.45 39.17
CA PHE A 15 -37.36 -24.23 37.94
C PHE A 15 -38.01 -23.43 36.80
N MET A 16 -37.48 -23.53 35.57
CA MET A 16 -38.34 -23.77 34.38
C MET A 16 -37.51 -24.37 33.23
N ALA A 17 -38.17 -25.26 32.50
CA ALA A 17 -37.61 -26.31 31.66
C ALA A 17 -38.28 -26.35 30.26
N PHE A 18 -37.84 -27.34 29.47
CA PHE A 18 -38.39 -27.89 28.20
C PHE A 18 -37.91 -27.23 26.90
N LEU A 19 -37.57 -27.95 25.84
CA LEU A 19 -38.19 -29.18 25.32
C LEU A 19 -37.21 -30.03 24.47
N LEU A 20 -37.39 -31.36 24.53
CA LEU A 20 -36.74 -32.41 23.75
C LEU A 20 -37.65 -32.81 22.58
N THR A 21 -37.12 -33.01 21.37
CA THR A 21 -37.69 -33.95 20.38
C THR A 21 -36.59 -34.65 19.60
N ALA A 22 -36.60 -35.98 19.66
CA ALA A 22 -35.82 -36.89 18.84
C ALA A 22 -36.72 -37.48 17.74
N VAL A 23 -36.16 -37.72 16.55
CA VAL A 23 -36.69 -38.70 15.59
C VAL A 23 -35.51 -39.54 15.10
N THR A 24 -35.65 -40.84 15.32
CA THR A 24 -34.78 -41.95 14.89
C THR A 24 -35.11 -42.40 13.46
N VAL A 25 -34.11 -42.87 12.70
CA VAL A 25 -34.25 -44.06 11.83
C VAL A 25 -33.04 -44.96 12.04
N VAL A 26 -33.37 -46.24 12.29
CA VAL A 26 -32.52 -47.38 12.64
C VAL A 26 -32.28 -48.25 11.41
N CYS A 27 -31.05 -48.77 11.27
CA CYS A 27 -30.73 -50.15 10.86
C CYS A 27 -29.25 -50.39 11.24
N GLY A 28 -28.90 -51.12 12.31
CA GLY A 28 -28.75 -52.59 12.33
C GLY A 28 -27.50 -53.00 11.52
N ALA A 29 -26.36 -53.44 12.07
CA ALA A 29 -26.20 -54.57 12.98
C ALA A 29 -24.90 -54.50 13.84
N THR A 30 -24.93 -55.34 14.87
CA THR A 30 -24.02 -55.63 16.01
C THR A 30 -22.59 -56.06 15.63
N GLU A 31 -21.56 -55.79 16.46
CA GLU A 31 -21.00 -56.76 17.43
C GLU A 31 -20.15 -56.12 18.56
N ARG A 32 -20.02 -56.88 19.65
CA ARG A 32 -19.47 -56.56 20.99
C ARG A 32 -17.93 -56.59 21.09
N ASP A 33 -17.45 -55.85 22.10
CA ASP A 33 -16.25 -56.01 22.94
C ASP A 33 -14.86 -56.11 22.29
N ASP A 34 -14.05 -55.06 22.52
CA ASP A 34 -12.82 -55.24 23.31
C ASP A 34 -12.28 -53.88 23.77
N GLY A 35 -12.31 -53.65 25.09
CA GLY A 35 -11.67 -52.52 25.72
C GLY A 35 -10.15 -52.65 25.65
N ARG A 36 -9.49 -51.84 24.81
CA ARG A 36 -8.07 -51.54 24.91
C ARG A 36 -7.78 -50.06 24.67
N ASP A 37 -7.25 -49.44 25.72
CA ASP A 37 -6.24 -48.39 25.69
C ASP A 37 -6.59 -47.07 25.00
N LEU A 38 -7.28 -46.19 25.74
CA LEU A 38 -7.33 -44.75 25.45
C LEU A 38 -6.29 -43.99 26.29
N GLY A 39 -5.04 -44.48 26.31
CA GLY A 39 -3.88 -43.77 26.84
C GLY A 39 -3.06 -43.10 25.73
N LYS A 40 -3.07 -41.76 25.67
CA LYS A 40 -2.08 -40.92 24.96
C LYS A 40 -1.97 -41.07 23.42
N ARG A 41 -3.07 -40.95 22.68
CA ARG A 41 -2.99 -40.51 21.27
C ARG A 41 -3.27 -39.02 21.20
N GLY A 42 -2.20 -38.23 21.06
CA GLY A 42 -2.30 -36.81 20.73
C GLY A 42 -3.23 -36.62 19.54
N ILE A 43 -4.05 -35.58 19.62
CA ILE A 43 -5.03 -35.21 18.58
C ILE A 43 -4.24 -35.06 17.27
N LYS A 44 -4.27 -36.07 16.39
CA LYS A 44 -3.64 -35.99 15.08
C LYS A 44 -4.35 -34.88 14.31
N ASN A 45 -3.60 -33.87 13.88
CA ASN A 45 -4.13 -32.84 12.99
C ASN A 45 -4.42 -33.47 11.62
N LEU A 46 -5.66 -33.94 11.45
CA LEU A 46 -6.18 -34.68 10.29
C LEU A 46 -6.51 -33.80 9.07
N ALA A 47 -6.28 -32.48 9.14
CA ALA A 47 -6.57 -31.60 8.01
C ALA A 47 -5.64 -31.94 6.83
N SER A 48 -6.16 -32.15 5.62
CA SER A 48 -5.30 -32.42 4.46
C SER A 48 -4.26 -31.31 4.23
N PRO A 49 -3.04 -31.63 3.75
CA PRO A 49 -2.13 -30.62 3.21
C PRO A 49 -2.82 -29.79 2.11
N LYS A 50 -2.41 -28.54 1.97
CA LYS A 50 -2.87 -27.63 0.92
C LYS A 50 -1.66 -27.06 0.18
N VAL A 51 -1.81 -26.77 -1.11
CA VAL A 51 -0.80 -26.02 -1.86
C VAL A 51 -0.94 -24.52 -1.51
N SER A 52 0.17 -23.91 -1.14
CA SER A 52 0.24 -22.51 -0.72
C SER A 52 0.78 -21.58 -1.81
N ALA A 53 1.66 -22.08 -2.70
CA ALA A 53 2.22 -21.34 -3.83
C ALA A 53 2.85 -22.28 -4.86
N VAL A 54 3.09 -21.80 -6.09
CA VAL A 54 3.70 -22.56 -7.18
C VAL A 54 4.66 -21.71 -8.02
N ILE A 55 5.67 -22.37 -8.61
CA ILE A 55 6.57 -21.86 -9.64
C ILE A 55 6.55 -22.85 -10.81
N PRO A 56 6.38 -22.41 -12.06
CA PRO A 56 5.93 -21.08 -12.46
C PRO A 56 4.56 -20.75 -11.86
N LEU A 57 4.27 -19.46 -11.71
CA LEU A 57 2.99 -18.99 -11.17
C LEU A 57 1.81 -19.57 -11.98
N ASN A 58 0.70 -19.86 -11.30
CA ASN A 58 -0.51 -20.28 -11.99
C ASN A 58 -0.98 -19.17 -12.94
N ARG A 59 -1.30 -19.53 -14.18
CA ARG A 59 -1.56 -18.65 -15.31
C ARG A 59 -0.39 -17.69 -15.65
N GLY A 60 0.82 -17.99 -15.17
CA GLY A 60 2.02 -17.24 -15.53
C GLY A 60 2.26 -17.33 -17.03
N THR A 61 2.49 -16.21 -17.70
CA THR A 61 2.79 -16.18 -19.14
C THR A 61 4.27 -15.95 -19.37
N GLY A 62 4.75 -16.24 -20.59
CA GLY A 62 6.13 -16.03 -21.01
C GLY A 62 7.16 -16.68 -20.09
N VAL A 63 6.82 -17.84 -19.53
CA VAL A 63 7.76 -18.67 -18.77
C VAL A 63 8.88 -19.10 -19.72
N PRO A 64 10.15 -18.83 -19.40
CA PRO A 64 11.25 -19.13 -20.32
C PRO A 64 11.23 -20.58 -20.80
N VAL A 65 11.47 -20.82 -22.09
CA VAL A 65 11.56 -22.19 -22.63
C VAL A 65 12.69 -23.00 -21.99
N THR A 66 13.65 -22.31 -21.38
CA THR A 66 14.78 -22.89 -20.65
C THR A 66 14.48 -23.18 -19.18
N THR A 67 13.28 -22.88 -18.67
CA THR A 67 12.88 -23.17 -17.28
C THR A 67 13.10 -24.64 -16.95
N LYS A 68 13.88 -24.91 -15.89
CA LYS A 68 14.17 -26.28 -15.44
C LYS A 68 13.47 -26.64 -14.14
N ILE A 69 12.98 -25.64 -13.42
CA ILE A 69 12.47 -25.82 -12.06
C ILE A 69 10.98 -25.55 -12.03
N ILE A 70 10.23 -26.57 -11.62
CA ILE A 70 8.80 -26.48 -11.34
C ILE A 70 8.62 -26.80 -9.85
N SER A 71 8.17 -25.84 -9.05
CA SER A 71 8.09 -25.98 -7.59
C SER A 71 6.69 -25.75 -7.07
N VAL A 72 6.41 -26.37 -5.92
CA VAL A 72 5.14 -26.26 -5.19
C VAL A 72 5.44 -26.17 -3.69
N ALA A 73 4.87 -25.17 -3.03
CA ALA A 73 4.93 -25.01 -1.60
C ALA A 73 3.65 -25.57 -0.95
N PHE A 74 3.79 -26.21 0.21
CA PHE A 74 2.68 -26.80 0.95
C PHE A 74 2.44 -26.08 2.28
N SER A 75 1.21 -26.18 2.78
CA SER A 75 0.79 -25.61 4.07
C SER A 75 1.37 -26.34 5.29
N LYS A 76 2.07 -27.46 5.09
CA LYS A 76 2.65 -28.31 6.14
C LYS A 76 3.73 -29.23 5.54
N ALA A 77 4.49 -29.89 6.41
CA ALA A 77 5.54 -30.82 6.03
C ALA A 77 4.98 -32.05 5.28
N MET A 78 5.56 -32.35 4.11
CA MET A 78 5.20 -33.47 3.25
C MET A 78 6.08 -34.68 3.52
N ASP A 79 5.59 -35.88 3.19
CA ASP A 79 6.40 -37.09 3.15
C ASP A 79 7.16 -37.16 1.81
N PRO A 80 8.50 -37.02 1.81
CA PRO A 80 9.31 -37.05 0.59
C PRO A 80 9.14 -38.34 -0.22
N ALA A 81 8.84 -39.48 0.42
CA ALA A 81 8.67 -40.76 -0.26
C ALA A 81 7.43 -40.79 -1.16
N THR A 82 6.46 -39.91 -0.89
CA THR A 82 5.22 -39.81 -1.69
C THR A 82 5.30 -38.76 -2.80
N LEU A 83 6.39 -37.99 -2.86
CA LEU A 83 6.67 -37.00 -3.89
C LEU A 83 7.54 -37.63 -4.97
N THR A 84 6.90 -38.21 -5.98
CA THR A 84 7.53 -38.98 -7.06
C THR A 84 7.12 -38.44 -8.42
N PRO A 85 7.78 -38.82 -9.52
CA PRO A 85 7.33 -38.46 -10.87
C PRO A 85 5.90 -38.91 -11.21
N ALA A 86 5.27 -39.80 -10.42
CA ALA A 86 3.88 -40.18 -10.58
C ALA A 86 2.90 -39.26 -9.82
N SER A 87 3.35 -38.65 -8.72
CA SER A 87 2.53 -37.75 -7.90
C SER A 87 2.80 -36.27 -8.18
N PHE A 88 3.90 -35.92 -8.85
CA PHE A 88 4.20 -34.59 -9.36
C PHE A 88 4.57 -34.68 -10.85
N THR A 89 3.63 -34.29 -11.71
CA THR A 89 3.74 -34.42 -13.17
C THR A 89 3.72 -33.06 -13.88
N LEU A 90 4.28 -33.04 -15.09
CA LEU A 90 4.21 -31.92 -16.02
C LEU A 90 3.83 -32.42 -17.40
N ALA A 91 2.81 -31.79 -17.99
CA ALA A 91 2.34 -32.07 -19.33
C ALA A 91 2.33 -30.78 -20.17
N CYS A 92 2.94 -30.81 -21.35
CA CYS A 92 2.85 -29.74 -22.33
C CYS A 92 2.35 -30.35 -23.65
N PRO A 93 1.25 -29.87 -24.26
CA PRO A 93 0.64 -30.48 -25.44
C PRO A 93 1.59 -30.73 -26.62
N ALA A 94 2.62 -29.90 -26.78
CA ALA A 94 3.59 -30.00 -27.86
C ALA A 94 4.85 -30.84 -27.53
N ARG A 95 4.95 -31.42 -26.33
CA ARG A 95 6.09 -32.25 -25.92
C ARG A 95 5.68 -33.32 -24.90
N THR A 96 5.78 -34.58 -25.30
CA THR A 96 5.55 -35.74 -24.42
C THR A 96 6.82 -36.11 -23.66
N GLY A 97 6.69 -36.83 -22.54
CA GLY A 97 7.83 -37.35 -21.77
C GLY A 97 8.62 -36.31 -20.97
N LEU A 98 8.03 -35.15 -20.68
CA LEU A 98 8.62 -34.17 -19.76
C LEU A 98 8.53 -34.68 -18.32
N SER A 99 9.53 -35.44 -17.90
CA SER A 99 9.76 -35.83 -16.51
C SER A 99 11.03 -35.17 -15.96
N GLY A 100 11.07 -35.01 -14.64
CA GLY A 100 12.20 -34.47 -13.91
C GLY A 100 12.43 -35.22 -12.61
N ALA A 101 13.60 -35.01 -12.02
CA ALA A 101 13.89 -35.50 -10.67
C ALA A 101 13.10 -34.68 -9.66
N ILE A 102 12.47 -35.34 -8.68
CA ILE A 102 11.74 -34.67 -7.61
C ILE A 102 12.62 -34.57 -6.36
N SER A 103 12.76 -33.37 -5.81
CA SER A 103 13.40 -33.09 -4.52
C SER A 103 12.42 -32.40 -3.57
N TYR A 104 12.69 -32.48 -2.26
CA TYR A 104 11.89 -31.84 -1.23
C TYR A 104 12.76 -31.09 -0.23
N LEU A 105 12.45 -29.81 -0.01
CA LEU A 105 13.09 -28.94 0.97
C LEU A 105 12.16 -28.75 2.17
N ALA A 106 12.49 -29.40 3.28
CA ALA A 106 11.70 -29.36 4.52
C ALA A 106 11.59 -27.95 5.12
N ALA A 107 12.65 -27.14 5.06
CA ALA A 107 12.70 -25.80 5.64
C ALA A 107 11.67 -24.81 5.05
N GLY A 108 11.13 -25.09 3.86
CA GLY A 108 10.09 -24.28 3.22
C GLY A 108 8.83 -25.06 2.85
N ASN A 109 8.75 -26.35 3.22
CA ASN A 109 7.75 -27.28 2.71
C ASN A 109 7.61 -27.23 1.17
N VAL A 110 8.72 -27.17 0.44
CA VAL A 110 8.73 -26.99 -1.02
C VAL A 110 9.15 -28.30 -1.69
N ALA A 111 8.31 -28.85 -2.56
CA ALA A 111 8.72 -29.88 -3.51
C ALA A 111 9.09 -29.23 -4.85
N THR A 112 10.11 -29.76 -5.51
CA THR A 112 10.59 -29.25 -6.79
C THR A 112 10.83 -30.39 -7.75
N MET A 113 10.33 -30.23 -8.97
CA MET A 113 10.70 -31.03 -10.12
C MET A 113 11.78 -30.29 -10.91
N THR A 114 12.93 -30.93 -11.05
CA THR A 114 14.05 -30.44 -11.86
C THR A 114 14.11 -31.20 -13.17
N LEU A 115 13.84 -30.51 -14.27
CA LEU A 115 13.92 -31.06 -15.62
C LEU A 115 15.39 -31.26 -16.05
N PRO A 116 15.70 -32.34 -16.78
CA PRO A 116 17.03 -32.54 -17.35
C PRO A 116 17.47 -31.36 -18.23
N ALA A 117 18.79 -31.14 -18.31
CA ALA A 117 19.36 -30.06 -19.13
C ALA A 117 18.86 -30.10 -20.58
N ALA A 118 18.75 -31.28 -21.20
CA ALA A 118 18.25 -31.48 -22.55
C ALA A 118 16.74 -31.22 -22.74
N HIS A 119 15.97 -31.07 -21.66
CA HIS A 119 14.52 -30.93 -21.69
C HIS A 119 14.08 -29.47 -21.54
N ASN A 120 14.13 -28.70 -22.64
CA ASN A 120 13.50 -27.38 -22.72
C ASN A 120 11.97 -27.50 -22.84
N LEU A 121 11.23 -26.58 -22.24
CA LEU A 121 9.80 -26.47 -22.43
C LEU A 121 9.49 -26.01 -23.86
N PRO A 122 8.40 -26.49 -24.49
CA PRO A 122 8.02 -26.05 -25.84
C PRO A 122 7.67 -24.55 -25.85
N ALA A 123 7.97 -23.82 -26.92
CA ALA A 123 7.78 -22.37 -27.01
C ALA A 123 6.31 -21.97 -27.25
N GLY A 124 5.82 -20.95 -26.54
CA GLY A 124 4.46 -20.40 -26.71
C GLY A 124 3.32 -21.34 -26.32
N ILE A 125 3.58 -22.38 -25.51
CA ILE A 125 2.64 -23.45 -25.20
C ILE A 125 2.19 -23.35 -23.73
N GLU A 126 0.90 -23.60 -23.50
CA GLU A 126 0.38 -23.82 -22.15
C GLU A 126 0.79 -25.20 -21.64
N CYS A 127 1.63 -25.21 -20.61
CA CYS A 127 1.97 -26.39 -19.84
C CYS A 127 1.09 -26.49 -18.60
N THR A 128 0.77 -27.73 -18.21
CA THR A 128 -0.02 -28.07 -17.03
C THR A 128 0.83 -28.88 -16.08
N ALA A 129 1.04 -28.39 -14.86
CA ALA A 129 1.69 -29.12 -13.79
C ALA A 129 0.63 -29.61 -12.79
N THR A 130 0.82 -30.81 -12.26
CA THR A 130 -0.13 -31.45 -11.36
C THR A 130 0.59 -32.07 -10.17
N VAL A 131 0.11 -31.79 -8.96
CA VAL A 131 0.37 -32.64 -7.79
C VAL A 131 -0.89 -33.43 -7.47
N THR A 132 -0.79 -34.76 -7.51
CA THR A 132 -1.95 -35.63 -7.33
C THR A 132 -2.24 -35.87 -5.85
N SER A 133 -3.44 -36.37 -5.54
CA SER A 133 -3.83 -36.84 -4.21
C SER A 133 -2.97 -38.01 -3.68
N ALA A 134 -2.05 -38.55 -4.48
CA ALA A 134 -1.08 -39.53 -4.01
C ALA A 134 0.01 -38.91 -3.11
N ALA A 135 0.25 -37.59 -3.20
CA ALA A 135 1.17 -36.90 -2.30
C ALA A 135 0.56 -36.76 -0.89
N LYS A 136 1.32 -37.17 0.13
CA LYS A 136 0.88 -37.22 1.53
C LYS A 136 1.77 -36.37 2.42
N ASP A 137 1.20 -35.90 3.52
CA ASP A 137 1.99 -35.31 4.59
C ASP A 137 2.79 -36.35 5.37
N SER A 138 3.73 -35.89 6.19
CA SER A 138 4.55 -36.75 7.07
C SER A 138 3.75 -37.61 8.06
N THR A 139 2.44 -37.39 8.19
CA THR A 139 1.52 -38.19 9.02
C THR A 139 0.69 -39.21 8.23
N GLY A 140 0.85 -39.22 6.89
CA GLY A 140 0.14 -40.10 5.96
C GLY A 140 -1.14 -39.52 5.37
N THR A 141 -1.47 -38.26 5.66
CA THR A 141 -2.71 -37.62 5.16
C THR A 141 -2.50 -37.09 3.75
N ALA A 142 -3.33 -37.53 2.80
CA ALA A 142 -3.26 -37.12 1.39
C ALA A 142 -3.76 -35.69 1.14
N LEU A 143 -3.28 -35.07 0.05
CA LEU A 143 -3.94 -33.91 -0.55
C LEU A 143 -5.43 -34.24 -0.81
N ALA A 144 -6.32 -33.30 -0.46
CA ALA A 144 -7.77 -33.53 -0.54
C ALA A 144 -8.27 -33.76 -1.99
N ARG A 145 -7.56 -33.23 -2.98
CA ARG A 145 -7.79 -33.40 -4.41
C ARG A 145 -6.49 -33.13 -5.17
N ASN A 146 -6.43 -33.54 -6.44
CA ASN A 146 -5.34 -33.14 -7.32
C ASN A 146 -5.28 -31.61 -7.39
N PHE A 147 -4.08 -31.06 -7.21
CA PHE A 147 -3.80 -29.66 -7.43
C PHE A 147 -3.21 -29.49 -8.82
N VAL A 148 -3.92 -28.75 -9.67
CA VAL A 148 -3.53 -28.52 -11.07
C VAL A 148 -3.29 -27.03 -11.25
N TRP A 149 -2.18 -26.67 -11.87
CA TRP A 149 -1.92 -25.31 -12.29
C TRP A 149 -1.34 -25.27 -13.70
N LYS A 150 -1.53 -24.14 -14.36
CA LYS A 150 -1.15 -23.94 -15.75
C LYS A 150 -0.19 -22.78 -15.86
N PHE A 151 0.67 -22.79 -16.86
CA PHE A 151 1.50 -21.65 -17.23
C PHE A 151 1.82 -21.70 -18.72
N THR A 152 1.98 -20.54 -19.35
CA THR A 152 2.30 -20.42 -20.77
C THR A 152 3.76 -20.05 -20.95
N THR A 153 4.48 -20.83 -21.73
CA THR A 153 5.88 -20.55 -22.05
C THR A 153 6.05 -19.37 -23.01
N GLY A 154 7.20 -18.72 -22.94
CA GLY A 154 7.61 -17.66 -23.86
C GLY A 154 8.14 -18.21 -25.18
N LEU A 155 8.60 -17.30 -26.02
CA LEU A 155 9.18 -17.63 -27.33
C LEU A 155 10.70 -17.80 -27.29
N THR A 156 11.36 -17.27 -26.27
CA THR A 156 12.83 -17.20 -26.17
C THR A 156 13.35 -17.78 -24.86
N ALA A 157 14.64 -18.12 -24.85
CA ALA A 157 15.37 -18.45 -23.63
C ALA A 157 15.53 -17.21 -22.76
N ASP A 158 15.58 -17.40 -21.45
CA ASP A 158 15.92 -16.33 -20.51
C ASP A 158 17.42 -16.34 -20.23
N THR A 159 18.03 -15.20 -20.49
CA THR A 159 19.46 -14.92 -20.28
C THR A 159 19.66 -13.77 -19.29
N SER A 160 18.57 -13.26 -18.72
CA SER A 160 18.61 -12.19 -17.74
C SER A 160 19.09 -12.76 -16.42
N ALA A 161 20.11 -12.16 -15.82
CA ALA A 161 20.48 -12.51 -14.46
C ALA A 161 19.44 -11.96 -13.48
N PRO A 162 19.10 -12.71 -12.42
CA PRO A 162 18.26 -12.17 -11.35
C PRO A 162 18.97 -10.97 -10.69
N SER A 163 18.18 -10.11 -10.05
CA SER A 163 18.67 -8.99 -9.25
C SER A 163 17.85 -8.86 -7.96
N VAL A 164 18.46 -8.35 -6.89
CA VAL A 164 17.73 -8.03 -5.66
C VAL A 164 16.92 -6.76 -5.90
N SER A 165 15.59 -6.87 -5.81
CA SER A 165 14.65 -5.77 -6.06
C SER A 165 14.37 -4.94 -4.81
N SER A 166 14.47 -5.53 -3.61
CA SER A 166 14.34 -4.84 -2.32
C SER A 166 14.87 -5.70 -1.17
N THR A 167 15.19 -5.05 -0.05
CA THR A 167 15.57 -5.72 1.20
C THR A 167 14.77 -5.19 2.39
N ALA A 168 14.61 -6.03 3.41
CA ALA A 168 14.12 -5.63 4.72
C ALA A 168 15.00 -6.30 5.78
N PRO A 169 15.71 -5.54 6.63
CA PRO A 169 15.80 -4.08 6.63
C PRO A 169 16.38 -3.51 5.32
N VAL A 170 15.98 -2.29 4.98
CA VAL A 170 16.56 -1.56 3.85
C VAL A 170 18.02 -1.22 4.13
N SER A 171 18.82 -1.00 3.08
CA SER A 171 20.23 -0.61 3.26
C SER A 171 20.35 0.62 4.14
N ASP A 172 21.29 0.53 5.08
CA ASP A 172 21.68 1.59 6.02
C ASP A 172 20.55 2.03 6.96
N ALA A 173 19.51 1.20 7.11
CA ALA A 173 18.48 1.40 8.12
C ALA A 173 19.10 1.48 9.52
N THR A 174 18.58 2.37 10.35
CA THR A 174 18.96 2.50 11.76
C THR A 174 17.78 2.19 12.66
N GLY A 175 18.05 1.80 13.91
CA GLY A 175 16.99 1.51 14.88
C GLY A 175 16.20 0.23 14.57
N VAL A 176 16.73 -0.67 13.74
CA VAL A 176 16.08 -1.92 13.35
C VAL A 176 15.85 -2.80 14.56
N GLU A 177 14.67 -3.38 14.69
CA GLU A 177 14.32 -4.13 15.88
C GLU A 177 15.13 -5.45 15.96
N PRO A 178 15.80 -5.74 17.08
CA PRO A 178 16.72 -6.87 17.18
C PRO A 178 16.12 -8.26 16.93
N ASN A 179 14.79 -8.43 17.00
CA ASN A 179 14.10 -9.68 16.68
C ASN A 179 13.64 -9.79 15.22
N THR A 180 14.04 -8.86 14.34
CA THR A 180 13.65 -8.91 12.93
C THR A 180 14.25 -10.09 12.18
N ARG A 181 13.48 -10.65 11.26
CA ARG A 181 13.98 -11.45 10.14
C ARG A 181 14.58 -10.53 9.08
N VAL A 182 15.55 -11.05 8.33
CA VAL A 182 16.21 -10.32 7.25
C VAL A 182 15.77 -10.93 5.92
N THR A 183 15.29 -10.12 4.98
CA THR A 183 14.74 -10.59 3.71
C THR A 183 15.33 -9.86 2.51
N ALA A 184 15.41 -10.56 1.39
CA ALA A 184 15.69 -9.97 0.08
C ALA A 184 14.72 -10.52 -0.96
N SER A 185 14.01 -9.63 -1.65
CA SER A 185 13.15 -9.97 -2.78
C SER A 185 13.92 -9.85 -4.09
N PHE A 186 13.62 -10.73 -5.04
CA PHE A 186 14.29 -10.78 -6.33
C PHE A 186 13.41 -10.23 -7.47
N SER A 187 14.04 -9.91 -8.60
CA SER A 187 13.35 -9.46 -9.83
C SER A 187 12.50 -10.55 -10.48
N GLU A 188 12.73 -11.80 -10.11
CA GLU A 188 12.13 -12.99 -10.70
C GLU A 188 12.16 -14.17 -9.73
N ALA A 189 11.60 -15.31 -10.15
CA ALA A 189 11.55 -16.51 -9.33
C ALA A 189 12.93 -17.17 -9.23
N MET A 190 13.39 -17.39 -7.99
CA MET A 190 14.66 -18.04 -7.69
C MET A 190 14.53 -19.57 -7.59
N ASP A 191 15.63 -20.30 -7.83
CA ASP A 191 15.78 -21.71 -7.45
C ASP A 191 15.91 -21.80 -5.92
N PRO A 192 14.92 -22.37 -5.22
CA PRO A 192 14.96 -22.49 -3.76
C PRO A 192 16.15 -23.30 -3.24
N HIS A 193 16.74 -24.22 -4.04
CA HIS A 193 17.90 -25.02 -3.61
C HIS A 193 19.19 -24.21 -3.55
N THR A 194 19.24 -23.07 -4.24
CA THR A 194 20.39 -22.18 -4.18
C THR A 194 20.27 -21.16 -3.05
N ILE A 195 19.08 -21.00 -2.46
CA ILE A 195 18.82 -20.12 -1.31
C ILE A 195 19.04 -20.91 -0.02
N THR A 196 20.30 -21.02 0.38
CA THR A 196 20.74 -21.76 1.58
C THR A 196 21.62 -20.89 2.47
N ALA A 197 21.95 -21.38 3.67
CA ALA A 197 22.89 -20.69 4.58
C ALA A 197 24.29 -20.47 3.98
N ALA A 198 24.67 -21.23 2.94
CA ALA A 198 25.93 -21.00 2.22
C ALA A 198 25.87 -19.75 1.32
N ASN A 199 24.67 -19.33 0.88
CA ASN A 199 24.49 -18.26 -0.07
C ASN A 199 23.72 -17.06 0.49
N PHE A 200 23.14 -17.15 1.68
CA PHE A 200 22.55 -16.03 2.41
C PHE A 200 23.05 -16.03 3.86
N ALA A 201 23.95 -15.10 4.17
CA ALA A 201 24.60 -14.98 5.47
C ALA A 201 24.31 -13.62 6.11
N LEU A 202 24.35 -13.59 7.45
CA LEU A 202 24.23 -12.39 8.27
C LEU A 202 25.41 -12.35 9.26
N ALA A 203 25.98 -11.18 9.50
CA ALA A 203 27.03 -10.96 10.49
C ALA A 203 26.74 -9.72 11.35
N CYS A 204 26.88 -9.83 12.68
CA CYS A 204 26.61 -8.75 13.65
C CYS A 204 27.55 -8.87 14.87
N PRO A 205 28.52 -7.95 15.09
CA PRO A 205 28.95 -6.89 14.17
C PRO A 205 29.62 -7.45 12.90
N ALA A 206 29.98 -6.59 11.95
CA ALA A 206 30.65 -6.99 10.72
C ALA A 206 31.81 -7.98 10.97
N GLY A 207 31.80 -9.11 10.26
CA GLY A 207 32.79 -10.19 10.42
C GLY A 207 32.44 -11.24 11.47
N THR A 208 31.41 -11.05 12.31
CA THR A 208 30.94 -12.05 13.30
C THR A 208 29.66 -12.72 12.81
N PRO A 209 29.70 -13.98 12.33
CA PRO A 209 28.52 -14.65 11.76
C PRO A 209 27.40 -14.81 12.78
N VAL A 210 26.16 -14.56 12.34
CA VAL A 210 24.93 -14.85 13.09
C VAL A 210 24.40 -16.20 12.62
N ALA A 211 24.08 -17.08 13.56
CA ALA A 211 23.39 -18.33 13.24
C ALA A 211 21.90 -18.06 12.95
N GLY A 212 21.34 -18.74 11.96
CA GLY A 212 19.95 -18.60 11.59
C GLY A 212 19.53 -19.55 10.48
N ASP A 213 18.23 -19.70 10.32
CA ASP A 213 17.63 -20.54 9.27
C ASP A 213 17.42 -19.71 8.00
N VAL A 214 17.75 -20.30 6.85
CA VAL A 214 17.47 -19.72 5.54
C VAL A 214 16.30 -20.45 4.89
N SER A 215 15.35 -19.66 4.37
CA SER A 215 14.18 -20.17 3.67
C SER A 215 13.86 -19.28 2.46
N TYR A 216 13.02 -19.79 1.56
CA TYR A 216 12.55 -19.05 0.40
C TYR A 216 11.02 -19.03 0.36
N ALA A 217 10.45 -17.82 0.34
CA ALA A 217 9.03 -17.58 0.21
C ALA A 217 8.68 -17.34 -1.27
N VAL A 218 8.09 -18.37 -1.88
CA VAL A 218 7.65 -18.37 -3.28
C VAL A 218 6.64 -17.26 -3.58
N SER A 219 5.71 -16.97 -2.65
CA SER A 219 4.65 -15.97 -2.83
C SER A 219 5.17 -14.53 -3.00
N GLY A 220 6.40 -14.23 -2.56
CA GLY A 220 7.01 -12.91 -2.66
C GLY A 220 8.37 -12.89 -3.34
N ASN A 221 8.78 -13.98 -4.00
CA ASN A 221 10.12 -14.19 -4.53
C ASN A 221 11.22 -13.74 -3.55
N ALA A 222 11.10 -14.14 -2.27
CA ALA A 222 11.89 -13.57 -1.19
C ALA A 222 12.71 -14.64 -0.46
N ALA A 223 14.02 -14.44 -0.39
CA ALA A 223 14.87 -15.17 0.55
C ALA A 223 14.69 -14.56 1.96
N ILE A 224 14.63 -15.43 2.97
CA ILE A 224 14.41 -15.04 4.36
C ILE A 224 15.50 -15.70 5.21
N PHE A 225 16.27 -14.89 5.91
CA PHE A 225 17.17 -15.29 6.98
C PHE A 225 16.48 -15.03 8.32
N ALA A 226 16.32 -16.08 9.11
CA ALA A 226 15.68 -16.07 10.42
C ALA A 226 16.75 -16.26 11.50
N PRO A 227 17.19 -15.20 12.19
CA PRO A 227 18.17 -15.33 13.26
C PRO A 227 17.70 -16.35 14.32
N ALA A 228 18.57 -17.27 14.72
CA ALA A 228 18.28 -18.28 15.73
C ALA A 228 18.14 -17.67 17.14
N SER A 229 18.68 -16.48 17.33
CA SER A 229 18.57 -15.69 18.56
C SER A 229 18.37 -14.21 18.19
N VAL A 230 17.87 -13.43 19.16
CA VAL A 230 17.72 -11.98 19.02
C VAL A 230 19.09 -11.37 18.68
N LEU A 231 19.13 -10.51 17.68
CA LEU A 231 20.35 -9.84 17.24
C LEU A 231 20.92 -8.95 18.38
N PRO A 232 22.24 -8.72 18.41
CA PRO A 232 22.82 -7.77 19.36
C PRO A 232 22.22 -6.38 19.18
N ALA A 233 21.91 -5.67 20.27
CA ALA A 233 21.34 -4.31 20.22
C ALA A 233 22.40 -3.27 19.84
N ASN A 234 21.98 -2.14 19.25
CA ASN A 234 22.85 -1.03 18.84
C ASN A 234 24.08 -1.47 18.01
N THR A 235 23.90 -2.48 17.15
CA THR A 235 24.99 -3.16 16.45
C THR A 235 24.77 -3.07 14.95
N THR A 236 25.82 -2.71 14.21
CA THR A 236 25.82 -2.76 12.74
C THR A 236 25.93 -4.20 12.27
N CYS A 237 24.91 -4.65 11.57
CA CYS A 237 24.83 -5.93 10.90
C CYS A 237 25.11 -5.80 9.40
N THR A 238 25.69 -6.83 8.80
CA THR A 238 25.92 -6.94 7.36
C THR A 238 25.31 -8.23 6.84
N ALA A 239 24.42 -8.12 5.87
CA ALA A 239 23.81 -9.25 5.19
C ALA A 239 24.41 -9.40 3.79
N THR A 240 24.62 -10.65 3.39
CA THR A 240 25.26 -11.00 2.12
C THR A 240 24.48 -12.08 1.41
N ILE A 241 24.11 -11.82 0.16
CA ILE A 241 23.63 -12.82 -0.80
C ILE A 241 24.75 -13.06 -1.81
N SER A 242 25.24 -14.29 -1.88
CA SER A 242 26.36 -14.64 -2.76
C SER A 242 25.93 -14.68 -4.24
N LYS A 243 26.92 -14.65 -5.16
CA LYS A 243 26.70 -14.95 -6.58
C LYS A 243 26.20 -16.39 -6.84
N GLY A 244 26.20 -17.25 -5.82
CA GLY A 244 25.79 -18.65 -5.93
C GLY A 244 24.29 -18.86 -6.03
N VAL A 245 23.47 -17.85 -5.70
CA VAL A 245 22.01 -17.94 -5.90
C VAL A 245 21.66 -17.81 -7.38
N LYS A 246 20.69 -18.60 -7.84
CA LYS A 246 20.27 -18.68 -9.24
C LYS A 246 18.76 -18.58 -9.39
N ASP A 247 18.32 -18.11 -10.55
CA ASP A 247 16.92 -18.17 -10.96
C ASP A 247 16.46 -19.61 -11.29
N ALA A 248 15.17 -19.78 -11.59
CA ALA A 248 14.58 -21.06 -11.98
C ALA A 248 15.12 -21.66 -13.31
N VAL A 249 15.93 -20.89 -14.04
CA VAL A 249 16.52 -21.22 -15.35
C VAL A 249 18.02 -21.52 -15.22
N GLY A 250 18.63 -21.16 -14.09
CA GLY A 250 20.04 -21.37 -13.77
C GLY A 250 20.93 -20.13 -13.92
N ASN A 251 20.38 -18.95 -14.26
CA ASN A 251 21.18 -17.73 -14.31
C ASN A 251 21.51 -17.28 -12.89
N ALA A 252 22.79 -17.01 -12.64
CA ALA A 252 23.28 -16.57 -11.34
C ALA A 252 23.14 -15.06 -11.15
N LEU A 253 23.08 -14.58 -9.89
CA LEU A 253 23.27 -13.16 -9.61
C LEU A 253 24.56 -12.64 -10.25
N ALA A 254 24.48 -11.50 -10.94
CA ALA A 254 25.64 -10.89 -11.61
C ALA A 254 26.75 -10.48 -10.63
N SER A 255 26.37 -10.03 -9.43
CA SER A 255 27.26 -9.68 -8.33
C SER A 255 26.71 -10.17 -6.99
N ALA A 256 27.59 -10.41 -6.01
CA ALA A 256 27.14 -10.66 -4.65
C ALA A 256 26.48 -9.38 -4.15
N PHE A 257 25.32 -9.52 -3.53
CA PHE A 257 24.57 -8.38 -3.01
C PHE A 257 24.84 -8.25 -1.51
N VAL A 258 25.43 -7.14 -1.09
CA VAL A 258 25.81 -6.87 0.29
C VAL A 258 25.13 -5.59 0.75
N TRP A 259 24.52 -5.61 1.92
CA TRP A 259 23.92 -4.43 2.53
C TRP A 259 24.10 -4.44 4.04
N SER A 260 24.01 -3.25 4.64
CA SER A 260 24.17 -3.05 6.08
C SER A 260 22.90 -2.51 6.71
N PHE A 261 22.74 -2.70 8.02
CA PHE A 261 21.75 -2.02 8.85
C PHE A 261 22.22 -2.00 10.31
N ALA A 262 21.71 -1.07 11.12
CA ALA A 262 22.01 -0.98 12.54
C ALA A 262 20.78 -1.33 13.38
N THR A 263 20.94 -2.28 14.30
CA THR A 263 19.89 -2.63 15.26
C THR A 263 19.68 -1.50 16.27
N GLY A 264 18.44 -1.37 16.76
CA GLY A 264 18.07 -0.48 17.86
C GLY A 264 18.25 -1.11 19.23
N ALA A 265 17.77 -0.41 20.26
CA ALA A 265 17.90 -0.84 21.65
C ALA A 265 16.84 -1.87 22.10
N ALA A 266 15.68 -1.91 21.46
CA ALA A 266 14.53 -2.69 21.93
C ALA A 266 13.92 -3.55 20.81
N LYS A 267 13.44 -4.74 21.18
CA LYS A 267 12.68 -5.65 20.31
C LYS A 267 11.31 -5.06 19.96
N ASP A 268 10.79 -5.40 18.78
CA ASP A 268 9.40 -5.11 18.42
C ASP A 268 8.46 -6.10 19.08
N THR A 269 7.46 -5.60 19.81
CA THR A 269 6.37 -6.39 20.41
C THR A 269 4.99 -5.95 19.92
N THR A 270 4.92 -5.06 18.94
CA THR A 270 3.66 -4.51 18.44
C THR A 270 3.09 -5.43 17.36
N ALA A 271 1.78 -5.66 17.35
CA ALA A 271 1.14 -6.42 16.28
C ALA A 271 1.00 -5.58 14.99
N PRO A 272 1.10 -6.16 13.79
CA PRO A 272 0.72 -5.48 12.55
C PRO A 272 -0.80 -5.26 12.50
N THR A 273 -1.24 -4.29 11.69
CA THR A 273 -2.65 -4.01 11.40
C THR A 273 -2.87 -3.90 9.88
N VAL A 274 -4.10 -4.13 9.41
CA VAL A 274 -4.48 -3.88 8.01
C VAL A 274 -4.89 -2.42 7.87
N THR A 275 -4.24 -1.66 6.99
CA THR A 275 -4.48 -0.22 6.78
C THR A 275 -5.46 0.07 5.65
N SER A 276 -5.55 -0.83 4.67
CA SER A 276 -6.47 -0.70 3.53
C SER A 276 -6.74 -2.03 2.85
N THR A 277 -7.89 -2.15 2.19
CA THR A 277 -8.27 -3.32 1.39
C THR A 277 -8.70 -2.92 -0.02
N VAL A 278 -8.50 -3.85 -0.95
CA VAL A 278 -9.09 -3.83 -2.29
C VAL A 278 -9.86 -5.14 -2.49
N PRO A 279 -11.13 -5.12 -2.89
CA PRO A 279 -12.01 -3.96 -2.85
C PRO A 279 -12.09 -3.35 -1.43
N ALA A 280 -12.50 -2.09 -1.35
CA ALA A 280 -12.81 -1.47 -0.07
C ALA A 280 -13.91 -2.27 0.64
N ASN A 281 -13.90 -2.27 1.98
CA ASN A 281 -14.96 -2.94 2.72
C ASN A 281 -16.34 -2.37 2.34
N LEU A 282 -17.28 -3.27 2.09
CA LEU A 282 -18.65 -3.01 1.61
C LEU A 282 -18.75 -2.43 0.19
N ALA A 283 -17.69 -2.51 -0.62
CA ALA A 283 -17.76 -2.10 -2.02
C ALA A 283 -18.80 -2.95 -2.80
N THR A 284 -19.59 -2.29 -3.63
CA THR A 284 -20.56 -2.92 -4.55
C THR A 284 -20.11 -2.73 -5.99
N GLY A 285 -20.61 -3.57 -6.91
CA GLY A 285 -20.26 -3.43 -8.34
C GLY A 285 -18.82 -3.86 -8.63
N VAL A 286 -18.22 -4.69 -7.77
CA VAL A 286 -16.84 -5.15 -7.95
C VAL A 286 -16.75 -6.03 -9.19
N ALA A 287 -15.73 -5.78 -10.02
CA ALA A 287 -15.50 -6.56 -11.22
C ALA A 287 -15.27 -8.06 -10.91
N LEU A 288 -15.79 -8.92 -11.79
CA LEU A 288 -15.75 -10.38 -11.60
C LEU A 288 -14.33 -10.96 -11.63
N GLY A 289 -13.42 -10.35 -12.40
CA GLY A 289 -12.02 -10.78 -12.50
C GLY A 289 -11.08 -10.09 -11.50
N GLY A 290 -11.63 -9.36 -10.54
CA GLY A 290 -10.81 -8.50 -9.68
C GLY A 290 -9.98 -9.25 -8.64
N ASN A 291 -8.77 -8.74 -8.41
CA ASN A 291 -7.90 -9.19 -7.33
C ASN A 291 -8.35 -8.63 -5.99
N ILE A 292 -8.13 -9.40 -4.93
CA ILE A 292 -8.44 -9.03 -3.56
C ILE A 292 -7.12 -8.72 -2.86
N ALA A 293 -6.95 -7.56 -2.24
CA ALA A 293 -5.71 -7.15 -1.59
C ALA A 293 -5.93 -6.61 -0.17
N ALA A 294 -4.93 -6.80 0.69
CA ALA A 294 -4.82 -6.20 2.00
C ALA A 294 -3.42 -5.59 2.19
N THR A 295 -3.36 -4.33 2.60
CA THR A 295 -2.11 -3.62 2.90
C THR A 295 -1.93 -3.52 4.41
N PHE A 296 -0.72 -3.81 4.89
CA PHE A 296 -0.38 -3.81 6.32
C PHE A 296 0.35 -2.55 6.76
N SER A 297 0.28 -2.25 8.06
CA SER A 297 0.93 -1.10 8.70
C SER A 297 2.46 -1.19 8.78
N LYS A 298 3.02 -2.37 8.53
CA LYS A 298 4.46 -2.64 8.57
C LYS A 298 4.86 -3.81 7.67
N ALA A 299 6.16 -4.03 7.52
CA ALA A 299 6.71 -5.15 6.76
C ALA A 299 6.26 -6.50 7.35
N MET A 300 5.66 -7.34 6.50
CA MET A 300 5.20 -8.67 6.90
C MET A 300 6.23 -9.74 6.55
N ASN A 301 6.26 -10.83 7.32
CA ASN A 301 7.03 -12.01 6.95
C ASN A 301 6.35 -12.71 5.75
N PRO A 302 6.96 -12.72 4.54
CA PRO A 302 6.34 -13.25 3.34
C PRO A 302 5.96 -14.74 3.45
N SER A 303 6.70 -15.53 4.24
CA SER A 303 6.38 -16.95 4.43
C SER A 303 5.11 -17.19 5.25
N SER A 304 4.66 -16.19 6.00
CA SER A 304 3.38 -16.24 6.73
C SER A 304 2.18 -15.81 5.88
N ILE A 305 2.41 -15.26 4.69
CA ILE A 305 1.37 -14.79 3.78
C ILE A 305 1.14 -15.84 2.69
N THR A 306 0.07 -16.61 2.85
CA THR A 306 -0.25 -17.79 2.03
C THR A 306 -1.75 -17.89 1.80
N THR A 307 -2.19 -18.83 0.97
CA THR A 307 -3.62 -19.18 0.81
C THR A 307 -4.26 -19.74 2.08
N ALA A 308 -3.49 -20.07 3.12
CA ALA A 308 -4.01 -20.45 4.43
C ALA A 308 -4.30 -19.22 5.33
N THR A 309 -3.58 -18.11 5.12
CA THR A 309 -3.68 -16.90 5.93
C THR A 309 -4.39 -15.76 5.22
N MET A 310 -4.54 -15.80 3.90
CA MET A 310 -5.41 -14.92 3.12
C MET A 310 -6.43 -15.78 2.37
N THR A 311 -7.70 -15.70 2.77
CA THR A 311 -8.77 -16.53 2.24
C THR A 311 -9.91 -15.69 1.68
N LEU A 312 -10.68 -16.28 0.75
CA LEU A 312 -11.86 -15.68 0.15
C LEU A 312 -13.00 -16.70 0.15
N LYS A 313 -14.21 -16.29 0.55
CA LYS A 313 -15.41 -17.13 0.57
C LYS A 313 -16.60 -16.42 -0.05
N GLN A 314 -17.45 -17.17 -0.76
CA GLN A 314 -18.80 -16.77 -1.14
C GLN A 314 -19.78 -17.42 -0.15
N GLY A 315 -20.30 -16.64 0.80
CA GLY A 315 -20.98 -17.22 1.96
C GLY A 315 -20.06 -18.19 2.71
N VAL A 316 -20.42 -19.48 2.74
CA VAL A 316 -19.60 -20.53 3.37
C VAL A 316 -18.63 -21.22 2.40
N THR A 317 -18.79 -21.02 1.10
CA THR A 317 -18.04 -21.72 0.05
C THR A 317 -16.68 -21.06 -0.20
N PRO A 318 -15.55 -21.75 0.01
CA PRO A 318 -14.23 -21.21 -0.29
C PRO A 318 -14.04 -20.96 -1.80
N VAL A 319 -13.47 -19.81 -2.14
CA VAL A 319 -13.00 -19.50 -3.49
C VAL A 319 -11.56 -19.97 -3.62
N THR A 320 -11.25 -20.67 -4.71
CA THR A 320 -9.88 -21.09 -5.00
C THR A 320 -9.10 -19.95 -5.63
N GLY A 321 -7.81 -19.86 -5.30
CA GLY A 321 -6.95 -18.81 -5.84
C GLY A 321 -5.52 -18.98 -5.36
N THR A 322 -4.68 -18.03 -5.76
CA THR A 322 -3.26 -17.96 -5.35
C THR A 322 -3.01 -16.67 -4.58
N VAL A 323 -2.02 -16.68 -3.70
CA VAL A 323 -1.62 -15.49 -2.93
C VAL A 323 -0.23 -15.04 -3.34
N THR A 324 -0.11 -13.76 -3.66
CA THR A 324 1.17 -13.07 -3.88
C THR A 324 1.37 -12.02 -2.79
N PHE A 325 2.63 -11.70 -2.49
CA PHE A 325 2.98 -10.69 -1.51
C PHE A 325 4.11 -9.80 -2.04
N ALA A 326 3.91 -8.49 -2.01
CA ALA A 326 4.90 -7.51 -2.45
C ALA A 326 4.87 -6.27 -1.55
N GLY A 327 6.05 -5.85 -1.07
CA GLY A 327 6.16 -4.74 -0.13
C GLY A 327 5.40 -5.02 1.17
N THR A 328 4.31 -4.29 1.40
CA THR A 328 3.39 -4.49 2.53
C THR A 328 2.00 -4.95 2.11
N THR A 329 1.83 -5.44 0.87
CA THR A 329 0.52 -5.79 0.32
C THR A 329 0.44 -7.28 -0.03
N ALA A 330 -0.51 -7.98 0.58
CA ALA A 330 -0.92 -9.32 0.20
C ALA A 330 -2.04 -9.25 -0.83
N THR A 331 -1.99 -10.11 -1.85
CA THR A 331 -2.97 -10.15 -2.95
C THR A 331 -3.42 -11.57 -3.20
N PHE A 332 -4.72 -11.81 -3.09
CA PHE A 332 -5.39 -13.03 -3.50
C PHE A 332 -5.90 -12.87 -4.94
N ASN A 333 -5.47 -13.77 -5.81
CA ASN A 333 -5.84 -13.83 -7.22
C ASN A 333 -6.76 -15.06 -7.41
N PRO A 334 -8.09 -14.88 -7.57
CA PRO A 334 -9.01 -15.98 -7.83
C PRO A 334 -8.59 -16.81 -9.05
N THR A 335 -8.80 -18.13 -9.00
CA THR A 335 -8.47 -19.03 -10.14
C THR A 335 -9.40 -18.79 -11.33
N ASP A 336 -10.66 -18.50 -11.03
CA ASP A 336 -11.74 -18.24 -11.97
C ASP A 336 -12.39 -16.90 -11.62
N ASN A 337 -13.10 -16.31 -12.59
CA ASN A 337 -13.90 -15.12 -12.32
C ASN A 337 -14.91 -15.40 -11.20
N LEU A 338 -15.07 -14.43 -10.31
CA LEU A 338 -16.07 -14.43 -9.27
C LEU A 338 -17.48 -14.43 -9.90
N ALA A 339 -18.43 -15.06 -9.23
CA ALA A 339 -19.83 -15.07 -9.66
C ALA A 339 -20.40 -13.65 -9.64
N ALA A 340 -21.27 -13.34 -10.59
CA ALA A 340 -21.95 -12.06 -10.65
C ALA A 340 -22.93 -11.87 -9.47
N ASN A 341 -23.18 -10.62 -9.10
CA ASN A 341 -24.13 -10.19 -8.08
C ASN A 341 -24.02 -10.99 -6.76
N SER A 342 -22.79 -11.27 -6.33
CA SER A 342 -22.49 -12.18 -5.24
C SER A 342 -21.65 -11.49 -4.18
N THR A 343 -21.99 -11.75 -2.91
CA THR A 343 -21.23 -11.21 -1.78
C THR A 343 -20.11 -12.15 -1.40
N TYR A 344 -18.91 -11.61 -1.30
CA TYR A 344 -17.69 -12.29 -0.91
C TYR A 344 -17.17 -11.74 0.41
N THR A 345 -16.59 -12.62 1.22
CA THR A 345 -15.88 -12.30 2.45
C THR A 345 -14.43 -12.70 2.29
N ALA A 346 -13.54 -11.73 2.37
CA ALA A 346 -12.11 -11.95 2.44
C ALA A 346 -11.65 -11.91 3.90
N THR A 347 -10.61 -12.69 4.22
CA THR A 347 -10.10 -12.81 5.59
C THR A 347 -8.58 -12.88 5.58
N MET A 348 -7.95 -11.97 6.31
CA MET A 348 -6.58 -12.15 6.79
C MET A 348 -6.62 -12.83 8.16
N VAL A 349 -6.10 -14.04 8.25
CA VAL A 349 -6.07 -14.83 9.48
C VAL A 349 -5.06 -14.24 10.45
N GLY A 350 -5.51 -13.98 11.67
CA GLY A 350 -4.69 -13.52 12.79
C GLY A 350 -4.39 -14.64 13.78
N GLY A 351 -3.90 -14.27 14.96
CA GLY A 351 -3.52 -15.20 16.03
C GLY A 351 -2.21 -15.94 15.76
N ALA A 352 -1.87 -16.87 16.66
CA ALA A 352 -0.53 -17.48 16.72
C ALA A 352 -0.09 -18.18 15.41
N SER A 353 -1.02 -18.73 14.64
CA SER A 353 -0.76 -19.41 13.36
C SER A 353 -1.10 -18.54 12.13
N GLY A 354 -1.46 -17.28 12.33
CA GLY A 354 -1.87 -16.35 11.29
C GLY A 354 -0.71 -15.60 10.63
N SER A 355 -1.06 -14.46 10.03
CA SER A 355 -0.13 -13.54 9.37
C SER A 355 0.77 -12.87 10.42
N LYS A 356 2.08 -12.84 10.18
CA LYS A 356 3.07 -12.30 11.12
C LYS A 356 3.96 -11.25 10.47
N ASP A 357 4.42 -10.29 11.25
CA ASP A 357 5.47 -9.37 10.84
C ASP A 357 6.86 -10.04 10.85
N LEU A 358 7.88 -9.28 10.41
CA LEU A 358 9.27 -9.76 10.40
C LEU A 358 9.82 -10.02 11.81
N ALA A 359 9.28 -9.36 12.83
CA ALA A 359 9.62 -9.54 14.24
C ALA A 359 8.91 -10.76 14.89
N GLY A 360 7.98 -11.40 14.16
CA GLY A 360 7.22 -12.56 14.59
C GLY A 360 5.90 -12.26 15.32
N ASN A 361 5.54 -10.97 15.45
CA ASN A 361 4.27 -10.57 16.04
C ASN A 361 3.13 -10.89 15.07
N ALA A 362 2.11 -11.60 15.55
CA ALA A 362 0.96 -11.95 14.74
C ALA A 362 -0.04 -10.79 14.65
N LEU A 363 -0.76 -10.70 13.54
CA LEU A 363 -2.01 -9.95 13.45
C LEU A 363 -2.92 -10.40 14.61
N ALA A 364 -3.43 -9.45 15.40
CA ALA A 364 -4.04 -9.77 16.71
C ALA A 364 -5.26 -10.70 16.61
N SER A 365 -6.12 -10.46 15.62
CA SER A 365 -7.32 -11.24 15.33
C SER A 365 -7.50 -11.35 13.82
N ASP A 366 -8.39 -12.24 13.38
CA ASP A 366 -8.81 -12.28 11.99
C ASP A 366 -9.34 -10.90 11.57
N PHE A 367 -8.84 -10.39 10.45
CA PHE A 367 -9.33 -9.18 9.81
C PHE A 367 -10.20 -9.58 8.62
N THR A 368 -11.48 -9.25 8.68
CA THR A 368 -12.46 -9.61 7.65
C THR A 368 -13.00 -8.36 6.96
N TRP A 369 -13.22 -8.47 5.65
CA TRP A 369 -13.93 -7.46 4.89
C TRP A 369 -14.79 -8.12 3.82
N THR A 370 -15.87 -7.45 3.46
CA THR A 370 -16.86 -7.96 2.51
C THR A 370 -16.99 -7.05 1.31
N PHE A 371 -17.38 -7.60 0.16
CA PHE A 371 -17.71 -6.83 -1.04
C PHE A 371 -18.70 -7.60 -1.91
N THR A 372 -19.41 -6.91 -2.80
CA THR A 372 -20.40 -7.48 -3.71
C THR A 372 -19.99 -7.24 -5.17
N THR A 373 -19.92 -8.32 -5.94
CA THR A 373 -19.60 -8.26 -7.37
C THR A 373 -20.72 -7.65 -8.21
N GLY A 374 -20.38 -7.07 -9.35
CA GLY A 374 -21.32 -6.50 -10.31
C GLY A 374 -22.19 -7.53 -11.03
N VAL A 375 -23.17 -7.04 -11.79
CA VAL A 375 -24.16 -7.88 -12.52
C VAL A 375 -23.62 -8.48 -13.82
N SER A 376 -22.50 -7.97 -14.35
CA SER A 376 -21.81 -8.49 -15.54
C SER A 376 -20.30 -8.30 -15.40
N ALA A 377 -19.51 -9.03 -16.19
CA ALA A 377 -18.08 -8.78 -16.30
C ALA A 377 -17.86 -7.35 -16.82
N ASP A 378 -16.98 -6.61 -16.15
CA ASP A 378 -16.52 -5.32 -16.65
C ASP A 378 -15.51 -5.59 -17.76
N LEU A 379 -15.89 -5.26 -18.99
CA LEU A 379 -15.07 -5.39 -20.20
C LEU A 379 -14.59 -4.02 -20.70
N THR A 380 -14.88 -2.95 -19.96
CA THR A 380 -14.48 -1.60 -20.35
C THR A 380 -13.00 -1.46 -20.04
N ALA A 381 -12.19 -1.23 -21.05
CA ALA A 381 -10.76 -1.03 -20.82
C ALA A 381 -10.52 0.38 -20.25
N PRO A 382 -9.62 0.54 -19.26
CA PRO A 382 -9.28 1.86 -18.77
C PRO A 382 -8.51 2.63 -19.83
N THR A 383 -8.67 3.95 -19.83
CA THR A 383 -7.98 4.86 -20.76
C THR A 383 -7.34 6.03 -20.01
N VAL A 384 -6.28 6.62 -20.57
CA VAL A 384 -5.71 7.87 -20.02
C VAL A 384 -6.55 9.05 -20.50
N THR A 385 -7.13 9.80 -19.56
CA THR A 385 -8.03 10.92 -19.83
C THR A 385 -7.32 12.26 -19.83
N SER A 386 -6.26 12.41 -19.03
CA SER A 386 -5.42 13.62 -18.97
C SER A 386 -4.02 13.31 -18.44
N THR A 387 -3.05 14.15 -18.82
CA THR A 387 -1.66 14.08 -18.34
C THR A 387 -1.18 15.44 -17.84
N VAL A 388 -0.26 15.42 -16.88
CA VAL A 388 0.48 16.61 -16.42
C VAL A 388 1.97 16.25 -16.40
N PRO A 389 2.85 17.01 -17.08
CA PRO A 389 2.53 18.03 -18.07
C PRO A 389 1.67 17.46 -19.21
N VAL A 390 0.89 18.33 -19.83
CA VAL A 390 0.15 17.97 -21.05
C VAL A 390 1.12 17.63 -22.18
N HIS A 391 0.67 16.81 -23.13
CA HIS A 391 1.48 16.43 -24.29
C HIS A 391 2.01 17.67 -25.04
N LEU A 392 3.31 17.67 -25.36
CA LEU A 392 4.05 18.76 -26.00
C LEU A 392 4.16 20.05 -25.18
N ALA A 393 3.91 20.01 -23.87
CA ALA A 393 4.17 21.16 -23.00
C ALA A 393 5.64 21.58 -23.08
N THR A 394 5.89 22.89 -23.18
CA THR A 394 7.24 23.48 -23.15
C THR A 394 7.39 24.34 -21.89
N GLY A 395 8.63 24.61 -21.49
CA GLY A 395 8.91 25.41 -20.28
C GLY A 395 8.50 24.71 -18.99
N VAL A 396 8.42 23.38 -18.98
CA VAL A 396 8.04 22.61 -17.79
C VAL A 396 9.08 22.80 -16.68
N PRO A 397 8.67 23.04 -15.43
CA PRO A 397 9.59 23.13 -14.30
C PRO A 397 10.44 21.86 -14.16
N VAL A 398 11.73 22.01 -13.85
CA VAL A 398 12.64 20.88 -13.69
C VAL A 398 12.30 19.97 -12.50
N ASN A 399 11.53 20.43 -11.52
CA ASN A 399 11.06 19.64 -10.38
C ASN A 399 9.62 19.10 -10.56
N GLN A 400 9.09 19.11 -11.78
CA GLN A 400 7.70 18.74 -12.06
C GLN A 400 7.45 17.23 -11.83
N ASN A 401 6.43 16.93 -11.03
CA ASN A 401 5.85 15.59 -10.97
C ASN A 401 5.05 15.29 -12.24
N ILE A 402 5.10 14.05 -12.68
CA ILE A 402 4.49 13.60 -13.92
C ILE A 402 3.24 12.78 -13.58
N ASN A 403 2.08 13.13 -14.10
CA ASN A 403 0.80 12.54 -13.75
C ASN A 403 0.07 11.99 -14.97
N ALA A 404 -0.68 10.90 -14.75
CA ALA A 404 -1.67 10.36 -15.68
C ALA A 404 -2.97 10.07 -14.91
N SER A 405 -4.09 10.61 -15.39
CA SER A 405 -5.42 10.31 -14.86
C SER A 405 -6.14 9.32 -15.78
N PHE A 406 -6.87 8.38 -15.19
CA PHE A 406 -7.55 7.30 -15.90
C PHE A 406 -9.07 7.50 -15.91
N SER A 407 -9.75 6.86 -16.87
CA SER A 407 -11.22 6.87 -16.99
C SER A 407 -11.94 6.15 -15.85
N GLU A 408 -11.22 5.30 -15.12
CA GLU A 408 -11.76 4.46 -14.06
C GLU A 408 -10.64 4.03 -13.08
N PRO A 409 -10.98 3.43 -11.93
CA PRO A 409 -9.99 2.94 -10.98
C PRO A 409 -9.08 1.84 -11.56
N MET A 410 -7.78 2.12 -11.62
CA MET A 410 -6.73 1.17 -11.91
C MET A 410 -6.48 0.20 -10.75
N ASN A 411 -6.02 -1.01 -11.05
CA ASN A 411 -5.42 -1.89 -10.06
C ASN A 411 -4.10 -1.25 -9.56
N PRO A 412 -4.01 -0.83 -8.28
CA PRO A 412 -2.83 -0.12 -7.78
C PRO A 412 -1.53 -0.92 -7.90
N LEU A 413 -1.61 -2.26 -7.89
CA LEU A 413 -0.46 -3.16 -8.03
C LEU A 413 0.08 -3.21 -9.46
N SER A 414 -0.75 -2.85 -10.43
CA SER A 414 -0.33 -2.75 -11.83
C SER A 414 0.30 -1.39 -12.15
N ILE A 415 0.26 -0.42 -11.23
CA ILE A 415 0.85 0.91 -11.36
C ILE A 415 2.17 0.97 -10.58
N THR A 416 3.27 0.76 -11.27
CA THR A 416 4.61 0.63 -10.70
C THR A 416 5.62 1.42 -11.54
N ARG A 417 6.88 1.50 -11.11
CA ARG A 417 7.98 2.06 -11.92
C ARG A 417 8.23 1.31 -13.24
N ARG A 418 7.69 0.09 -13.40
CA ARG A 418 7.76 -0.68 -14.65
C ARG A 418 6.66 -0.30 -15.65
N THR A 419 5.53 0.16 -15.14
CA THR A 419 4.33 0.46 -15.95
C THR A 419 4.05 1.94 -16.07
N PHE A 420 4.59 2.78 -15.19
CA PHE A 420 4.69 4.23 -15.38
C PHE A 420 6.17 4.59 -15.50
N THR A 421 6.60 4.86 -16.74
CA THR A 421 7.99 5.16 -17.07
C THR A 421 8.16 6.63 -17.46
N LEU A 422 9.37 7.15 -17.22
CA LEU A 422 9.82 8.46 -17.68
C LEU A 422 11.22 8.28 -18.27
N THR A 423 11.45 8.76 -19.49
CA THR A 423 12.75 8.66 -20.17
C THR A 423 13.20 10.00 -20.75
N GLN A 424 14.51 10.21 -20.77
CA GLN A 424 15.18 11.24 -21.54
C GLN A 424 15.76 10.58 -22.80
N GLY A 425 15.06 10.70 -23.93
CA GLY A 425 15.34 9.83 -25.07
C GLY A 425 15.20 8.36 -24.68
N MET A 426 16.29 7.59 -24.76
CA MET A 426 16.34 6.18 -24.38
C MET A 426 16.73 5.95 -22.91
N THR A 427 17.17 6.99 -22.19
CA THR A 427 17.70 6.85 -20.83
C THR A 427 16.56 6.95 -19.80
N PRO A 428 16.33 5.94 -18.95
CA PRO A 428 15.32 6.02 -17.90
C PRO A 428 15.65 7.07 -16.84
N VAL A 429 14.65 7.81 -16.40
CA VAL A 429 14.74 8.72 -15.25
C VAL A 429 14.34 7.95 -13.99
N ALA A 430 15.10 8.10 -12.92
CA ALA A 430 14.73 7.53 -11.63
C ALA A 430 13.62 8.38 -10.97
N GLY A 431 12.55 7.74 -10.48
CA GLY A 431 11.45 8.42 -9.81
C GLY A 431 10.44 7.48 -9.15
N LEU A 432 9.89 7.87 -8.00
CA LEU A 432 8.89 7.09 -7.26
C LEU A 432 7.53 7.12 -7.98
N VAL A 433 6.79 6.02 -7.93
CA VAL A 433 5.44 5.93 -8.49
C VAL A 433 4.43 5.75 -7.36
N SER A 434 3.37 6.55 -7.37
CA SER A 434 2.23 6.45 -6.46
C SER A 434 0.92 6.48 -7.25
N TYR A 435 -0.13 5.88 -6.69
CA TYR A 435 -1.46 5.84 -7.29
C TYR A 435 -2.53 6.13 -6.24
N VAL A 436 -3.39 7.11 -6.49
CA VAL A 436 -4.47 7.51 -5.58
C VAL A 436 -5.71 7.86 -6.40
N GLY A 437 -6.87 7.32 -6.00
CA GLY A 437 -8.14 7.54 -6.72
C GLY A 437 -8.09 6.94 -8.13
N THR A 438 -8.04 7.80 -9.15
CA THR A 438 -7.86 7.45 -10.57
C THR A 438 -6.61 8.10 -11.18
N THR A 439 -5.65 8.55 -10.37
CA THR A 439 -4.46 9.27 -10.84
C THR A 439 -3.18 8.57 -10.39
N ALA A 440 -2.32 8.24 -11.36
CA ALA A 440 -0.94 7.83 -11.12
C ALA A 440 -0.02 9.05 -11.14
N THR A 441 0.98 9.06 -10.28
CA THR A 441 2.03 10.10 -10.20
C THR A 441 3.41 9.45 -10.23
N PHE A 442 4.28 9.94 -11.09
CA PHE A 442 5.71 9.65 -11.13
C PHE A 442 6.45 10.89 -10.62
N ASN A 443 7.18 10.73 -9.51
CA ASN A 443 7.95 11.78 -8.85
C ASN A 443 9.45 11.51 -9.06
N PRO A 444 10.12 12.25 -9.96
CA PRO A 444 11.56 12.11 -10.19
C PRO A 444 12.36 12.22 -8.89
N THR A 445 13.33 11.32 -8.64
CA THR A 445 14.15 11.36 -7.42
C THR A 445 15.18 12.49 -7.44
N ALA A 446 15.39 13.11 -8.59
CA ALA A 446 16.20 14.29 -8.78
C ALA A 446 15.49 15.23 -9.77
N ASN A 447 15.83 16.52 -9.73
CA ASN A 447 15.34 17.48 -10.72
C ASN A 447 15.73 17.02 -12.13
N LEU A 448 14.78 17.16 -13.06
CA LEU A 448 14.97 16.95 -14.49
C LEU A 448 15.99 17.94 -15.06
N ALA A 449 16.70 17.55 -16.10
CA ALA A 449 17.64 18.42 -16.80
C ALA A 449 16.90 19.57 -17.50
N ALA A 450 17.57 20.71 -17.63
CA ALA A 450 17.07 21.89 -18.34
C ALA A 450 16.92 21.65 -19.84
N ASN A 451 16.02 22.39 -20.52
CA ASN A 451 15.86 22.40 -21.99
C ASN A 451 15.82 20.99 -22.59
N THR A 452 15.23 20.05 -21.86
CA THR A 452 15.33 18.63 -22.16
C THR A 452 13.93 18.07 -22.39
N THR A 453 13.77 17.37 -23.52
CA THR A 453 12.53 16.67 -23.82
C THR A 453 12.53 15.31 -23.12
N TYR A 454 11.47 15.08 -22.35
CA TYR A 454 11.18 13.82 -21.69
C TYR A 454 9.96 13.15 -22.31
N THR A 455 9.96 11.83 -22.29
CA THR A 455 8.84 10.98 -22.70
C THR A 455 8.34 10.21 -21.50
N ALA A 456 7.08 10.38 -21.15
CA ALA A 456 6.39 9.61 -20.14
C ALA A 456 5.42 8.62 -20.81
N ALA A 457 5.27 7.43 -20.20
CA ALA A 457 4.39 6.41 -20.73
C ALA A 457 3.71 5.62 -19.62
N ILE A 458 2.44 5.27 -19.83
CA ILE A 458 1.80 4.17 -19.13
C ILE A 458 1.85 2.94 -20.03
N VAL A 459 2.66 1.95 -19.66
CA VAL A 459 2.77 0.69 -20.41
C VAL A 459 1.51 -0.13 -20.16
N GLY A 460 0.68 -0.29 -21.20
CA GLY A 460 -0.52 -1.13 -21.19
C GLY A 460 -0.27 -2.58 -21.62
N GLY A 461 -1.34 -3.29 -21.96
CA GLY A 461 -1.29 -4.67 -22.46
C GLY A 461 -1.26 -5.75 -21.37
N ALA A 462 -1.01 -7.01 -21.77
CA ALA A 462 -1.19 -8.18 -20.91
C ALA A 462 -0.33 -8.17 -19.62
N ARG A 463 0.77 -7.41 -19.61
CA ARG A 463 1.69 -7.24 -18.46
C ARG A 463 1.80 -5.78 -17.99
N GLY A 464 0.97 -4.90 -18.52
CA GLY A 464 0.99 -3.47 -18.23
C GLY A 464 0.03 -3.08 -17.12
N ALA A 465 -0.23 -1.78 -17.05
CA ALA A 465 -1.28 -1.19 -16.24
C ALA A 465 -2.66 -1.76 -16.65
N LYS A 466 -3.44 -2.15 -15.64
CA LYS A 466 -4.77 -2.74 -15.79
C LYS A 466 -5.74 -2.11 -14.80
N ASP A 467 -7.02 -2.12 -15.13
CA ASP A 467 -8.08 -1.78 -14.18
C ASP A 467 -8.21 -2.86 -13.08
N LEU A 468 -9.16 -2.63 -12.16
CA LEU A 468 -9.53 -3.61 -11.16
C LEU A 468 -10.16 -4.88 -11.75
N ALA A 469 -10.70 -4.84 -12.97
CA ALA A 469 -11.28 -5.98 -13.68
C ALA A 469 -10.23 -6.83 -14.44
N GLY A 470 -8.99 -6.34 -14.53
CA GLY A 470 -7.91 -6.96 -15.29
C GLY A 470 -7.87 -6.55 -16.77
N ASN A 471 -8.71 -5.61 -17.22
CA ASN A 471 -8.65 -5.11 -18.59
C ASN A 471 -7.38 -4.28 -18.79
N PRO A 472 -6.62 -4.52 -19.87
CA PRO A 472 -5.41 -3.77 -20.17
C PRO A 472 -5.74 -2.34 -20.57
N LEU A 473 -4.89 -1.39 -20.18
CA LEU A 473 -4.99 -0.01 -20.64
C LEU A 473 -5.13 0.07 -22.16
N ALA A 474 -6.20 0.72 -22.61
CA ALA A 474 -6.49 1.01 -24.00
C ALA A 474 -6.14 2.46 -24.34
N SER A 475 -6.14 2.77 -25.64
CA SER A 475 -5.92 4.13 -26.14
C SER A 475 -7.03 5.06 -25.66
N GLY A 476 -6.63 6.18 -25.06
CA GLY A 476 -7.54 7.19 -24.50
C GLY A 476 -7.57 8.49 -25.26
N THR A 477 -8.21 9.49 -24.65
CA THR A 477 -8.28 10.86 -25.18
C THR A 477 -6.97 11.62 -24.99
N ALA A 478 -6.17 11.29 -23.97
CA ALA A 478 -4.83 11.83 -23.79
C ALA A 478 -3.78 10.93 -24.50
N PRO A 479 -2.75 11.52 -25.14
CA PRO A 479 -1.67 10.76 -25.75
C PRO A 479 -0.93 9.87 -24.74
N ASN A 480 -0.64 8.64 -25.13
CA ASN A 480 0.20 7.71 -24.38
C ASN A 480 1.05 6.88 -25.37
N PRO A 481 2.39 7.05 -25.41
CA PRO A 481 3.20 7.93 -24.56
C PRO A 481 2.92 9.42 -24.81
N TRP A 482 3.31 10.28 -23.85
CA TRP A 482 3.31 11.73 -24.02
C TRP A 482 4.70 12.31 -23.76
N THR A 483 5.02 13.38 -24.48
CA THR A 483 6.27 14.11 -24.34
C THR A 483 6.05 15.49 -23.73
N PHE A 484 7.08 16.04 -23.10
CA PHE A 484 7.14 17.43 -22.64
C PHE A 484 8.60 17.90 -22.59
N THR A 485 8.83 19.21 -22.66
CA THR A 485 10.16 19.82 -22.66
C THR A 485 10.32 20.74 -21.45
N THR A 486 11.33 20.47 -20.63
CA THR A 486 11.69 21.33 -19.49
C THR A 486 12.28 22.66 -19.97
N GLY A 487 12.12 23.72 -19.16
CA GLY A 487 12.69 25.04 -19.47
C GLY A 487 14.21 25.14 -19.21
N ALA A 488 14.83 26.26 -19.59
CA ALA A 488 16.22 26.58 -19.28
C ALA A 488 16.37 26.80 -17.75
N SER A 489 17.12 25.92 -17.06
CA SER A 489 17.15 25.89 -15.58
C SER A 489 17.92 27.08 -14.99
N ALA A 490 17.24 27.82 -14.11
CA ALA A 490 17.64 27.93 -12.71
C ALA A 490 16.50 27.31 -11.89
N LEU A 491 16.58 27.28 -10.54
CA LEU A 491 15.44 26.98 -9.64
C LEU A 491 14.10 27.41 -10.25
N PRO A 492 12.97 26.67 -10.04
CA PRO A 492 11.70 27.08 -10.60
C PRO A 492 11.55 28.58 -10.36
N ALA A 493 11.26 29.35 -11.43
CA ALA A 493 10.97 30.76 -11.29
C ALA A 493 10.10 30.91 -10.03
N PRO A 494 10.31 31.94 -9.18
CA PRO A 494 9.80 32.02 -7.81
C PRO A 494 8.26 32.03 -7.72
N GLY A 495 7.54 31.52 -8.70
CA GLY A 495 6.11 31.56 -8.86
C GLY A 495 5.72 32.92 -9.44
N PRO A 496 4.41 33.19 -9.45
CA PRO A 496 3.93 34.55 -9.64
C PRO A 496 4.50 35.47 -8.54
N ALA A 497 4.58 36.78 -8.80
CA ALA A 497 4.98 37.75 -7.77
C ALA A 497 4.12 37.59 -6.49
N LEU A 498 4.70 37.83 -5.31
CA LEU A 498 3.99 37.74 -4.03
C LEU A 498 2.67 38.52 -4.04
N VAL A 499 1.67 38.04 -3.30
CA VAL A 499 0.49 38.84 -3.00
C VAL A 499 0.83 39.72 -1.81
N ASN A 500 0.84 41.03 -2.03
CA ASN A 500 1.11 41.98 -0.96
C ASN A 500 -0.10 42.05 -0.03
N LEU A 501 0.10 41.71 1.25
CA LEU A 501 -0.91 41.79 2.29
C LEU A 501 -0.95 43.17 2.97
N ASP A 502 0.06 44.01 2.76
CA ASP A 502 0.21 45.33 3.38
C ASP A 502 -0.14 45.30 4.86
N CYS A 503 -1.05 46.18 5.30
CA CYS A 503 -1.47 46.31 6.68
C CYS A 503 -2.28 45.10 7.21
N ALA A 504 -2.74 44.19 6.35
CA ALA A 504 -3.30 42.91 6.79
C ALA A 504 -2.22 41.90 7.21
N ALA A 505 -0.94 42.13 6.85
CA ALA A 505 0.15 41.20 7.14
C ALA A 505 0.41 41.01 8.63
N SER A 506 0.07 41.98 9.49
CA SER A 506 0.23 41.88 10.95
C SER A 506 -0.79 40.93 11.60
N PHE A 507 -1.89 40.60 10.94
CA PHE A 507 -2.94 39.78 11.52
C PHE A 507 -2.71 38.28 11.29
N ALA A 508 -2.79 37.49 12.36
CA ALA A 508 -2.90 36.04 12.28
C ALA A 508 -4.34 35.62 11.94
N VAL A 509 -5.31 36.33 12.51
CA VAL A 509 -6.74 36.17 12.27
C VAL A 509 -7.35 37.53 11.97
N LEU A 510 -8.15 37.64 10.91
CA LEU A 510 -8.89 38.86 10.58
C LEU A 510 -10.28 38.48 10.04
N ALA A 511 -11.35 38.90 10.71
CA ALA A 511 -12.72 38.54 10.35
C ALA A 511 -13.58 39.74 9.92
N GLY A 512 -14.67 39.48 9.20
CA GLY A 512 -15.66 40.49 8.78
C GLY A 512 -16.84 40.63 9.73
N SER A 513 -17.45 39.51 10.11
CA SER A 513 -18.69 39.49 10.88
C SER A 513 -18.49 39.16 12.36
N THR A 514 -17.89 38.02 12.68
CA THR A 514 -17.63 37.58 14.07
C THR A 514 -16.36 36.74 14.16
N VAL A 515 -15.75 36.70 15.34
CA VAL A 515 -14.76 35.67 15.70
C VAL A 515 -15.32 34.87 16.86
N THR A 516 -15.38 33.55 16.72
CA THR A 516 -15.89 32.63 17.75
C THR A 516 -14.86 31.57 18.05
N ASN A 517 -14.58 31.35 19.34
CA ASN A 517 -13.69 30.30 19.79
C ASN A 517 -14.33 29.33 20.80
N THR A 518 -14.02 28.05 20.65
CA THR A 518 -14.28 26.98 21.63
C THR A 518 -12.95 26.38 22.08
N GLY A 519 -12.78 26.12 23.37
CA GLY A 519 -11.57 25.46 23.90
C GLY A 519 -10.28 26.30 23.84
N PRO A 520 -9.13 25.70 24.21
CA PRO A 520 -7.86 26.41 24.42
C PRO A 520 -7.12 26.69 23.10
N THR A 521 -7.69 27.53 22.24
CA THR A 521 -7.03 28.01 21.02
C THR A 521 -5.85 28.93 21.33
N ILE A 522 -4.81 28.89 20.50
CA ILE A 522 -3.67 29.81 20.53
C ILE A 522 -3.59 30.56 19.20
N VAL A 523 -3.66 31.89 19.25
CA VAL A 523 -3.41 32.77 18.11
C VAL A 523 -2.09 33.50 18.32
N ASN A 524 -1.06 33.16 17.55
CA ASN A 524 0.25 33.82 17.59
C ASN A 524 0.29 34.96 16.55
N GLY A 525 0.01 36.19 17.00
CA GLY A 525 -0.13 37.40 16.19
C GLY A 525 -1.47 38.12 16.43
N ASP A 526 -1.69 39.26 15.78
CA ASP A 526 -2.89 40.08 16.02
C ASP A 526 -4.17 39.37 15.55
N LEU A 527 -5.26 39.60 16.29
CA LEU A 527 -6.62 39.15 15.97
C LEU A 527 -7.48 40.38 15.69
N GLY A 528 -8.02 40.48 14.47
CA GLY A 528 -8.80 41.63 14.03
C GLY A 528 -10.25 41.30 13.69
N LEU A 529 -11.16 42.23 13.95
CA LEU A 529 -12.55 42.16 13.53
C LEU A 529 -13.05 43.54 13.09
N SER A 530 -13.57 43.62 11.87
CA SER A 530 -14.28 44.79 11.35
C SER A 530 -15.09 44.45 10.09
N PRO A 531 -16.32 44.98 9.91
CA PRO A 531 -17.03 45.90 10.80
C PRO A 531 -17.77 45.22 11.98
N GLY A 532 -17.68 43.89 12.09
CA GLY A 532 -18.27 43.14 13.19
C GLY A 532 -17.82 43.60 14.57
N SER A 533 -18.59 43.27 15.60
CA SER A 533 -18.33 43.72 16.99
C SER A 533 -18.12 42.60 18.00
N ALA A 534 -18.34 41.33 17.63
CA ALA A 534 -18.27 40.20 18.54
C ALA A 534 -17.04 39.31 18.30
N VAL A 535 -16.11 39.35 19.26
CA VAL A 535 -15.05 38.35 19.46
C VAL A 535 -15.38 37.58 20.74
N THR A 536 -15.68 36.28 20.63
CA THR A 536 -16.14 35.44 21.75
C THR A 536 -15.21 34.25 21.97
N GLY A 537 -15.10 33.78 23.22
CA GLY A 537 -14.26 32.62 23.57
C GLY A 537 -12.78 32.93 23.80
N PHE A 538 -12.41 34.19 24.03
CA PHE A 538 -11.07 34.62 24.44
C PHE A 538 -11.15 35.37 25.78
N PRO A 539 -11.09 34.68 26.94
CA PRO A 539 -10.73 33.27 27.19
C PRO A 539 -11.85 32.22 26.90
N PRO A 540 -11.54 30.90 26.81
CA PRO A 540 -10.25 30.24 27.09
C PRO A 540 -9.21 30.30 25.95
N GLY A 541 -9.59 30.77 24.76
CA GLY A 541 -8.64 31.08 23.71
C GLY A 541 -7.68 32.19 24.14
N THR A 542 -6.47 32.16 23.60
CA THR A 542 -5.42 33.13 23.93
C THR A 542 -4.83 33.75 22.67
N VAL A 543 -4.47 35.03 22.76
CA VAL A 543 -3.69 35.76 21.76
C VAL A 543 -2.30 35.99 22.34
N VAL A 544 -1.27 35.55 21.62
CA VAL A 544 0.13 35.56 22.06
C VAL A 544 0.96 36.36 21.06
N GLY A 545 1.78 37.29 21.56
CA GLY A 545 2.62 38.13 20.69
C GLY A 545 1.83 39.06 19.76
N GLY A 546 0.60 39.43 20.14
CA GLY A 546 -0.28 40.34 19.43
C GLY A 546 -1.44 40.81 20.32
N ALA A 547 -2.37 41.58 19.75
CA ALA A 547 -3.56 42.10 20.44
C ALA A 547 -4.87 41.80 19.69
N ILE A 548 -5.99 41.96 20.40
CA ILE A 548 -7.34 41.91 19.82
C ILE A 548 -7.75 43.33 19.41
N HIS A 549 -8.07 43.51 18.13
CA HIS A 549 -8.47 44.77 17.51
C HIS A 549 -9.90 44.68 16.96
N VAL A 550 -10.84 45.43 17.52
CA VAL A 550 -12.25 45.43 17.08
C VAL A 550 -12.64 46.83 16.65
N ASN A 551 -12.96 47.00 15.37
CA ASN A 551 -13.38 48.27 14.75
C ASN A 551 -12.45 49.47 14.97
N ASP A 552 -11.20 49.24 15.35
CA ASP A 552 -10.19 50.29 15.51
C ASP A 552 -9.53 50.65 14.16
N THR A 553 -8.62 51.62 14.21
CA THR A 553 -7.91 52.09 13.01
C THR A 553 -7.11 50.99 12.32
N LEU A 554 -6.52 50.05 13.08
CA LEU A 554 -5.70 48.97 12.54
C LEU A 554 -6.59 47.90 11.87
N ALA A 555 -7.64 47.45 12.55
CA ALA A 555 -8.59 46.48 12.00
C ALA A 555 -9.27 47.03 10.74
N ASN A 556 -9.74 48.28 10.77
CA ASN A 556 -10.40 48.91 9.62
C ASN A 556 -9.47 49.02 8.42
N ALA A 557 -8.22 49.46 8.62
CA ALA A 557 -7.23 49.51 7.56
C ALA A 557 -6.93 48.10 7.01
N ALA A 558 -6.74 47.12 7.90
CA ALA A 558 -6.41 45.74 7.53
C ALA A 558 -7.50 45.10 6.64
N LYS A 559 -8.79 45.44 6.85
CA LYS A 559 -9.89 44.96 5.97
C LYS A 559 -9.79 45.50 4.53
N LEU A 560 -9.34 46.75 4.37
CA LEU A 560 -9.10 47.35 3.06
C LEU A 560 -7.89 46.69 2.39
N CYS A 561 -6.77 46.54 3.11
CA CYS A 561 -5.58 45.84 2.62
C CYS A 561 -5.90 44.38 2.22
N LEU A 562 -6.70 43.67 3.02
CA LEU A 562 -7.16 42.32 2.70
C LEU A 562 -8.00 42.28 1.42
N THR A 563 -8.89 43.25 1.22
CA THR A 563 -9.69 43.32 -0.01
C THR A 563 -8.80 43.55 -1.24
N THR A 564 -7.81 44.44 -1.14
CA THR A 564 -6.82 44.66 -2.20
C THR A 564 -6.03 43.38 -2.49
N ALA A 565 -5.53 42.70 -1.45
CA ALA A 565 -4.77 41.46 -1.57
C ALA A 565 -5.61 40.33 -2.20
N TYR A 566 -6.85 40.17 -1.77
CA TYR A 566 -7.79 39.18 -2.31
C TYR A 566 -8.04 39.42 -3.81
N ASN A 567 -8.33 40.67 -4.19
CA ASN A 567 -8.55 41.04 -5.60
C ASN A 567 -7.27 40.87 -6.43
N ALA A 568 -6.10 41.20 -5.87
CA ALA A 568 -4.82 41.01 -6.53
C ALA A 568 -4.48 39.52 -6.75
N ALA A 569 -4.84 38.64 -5.81
CA ALA A 569 -4.70 37.20 -5.95
C ALA A 569 -5.70 36.62 -6.96
N ALA A 570 -6.98 37.00 -6.88
CA ALA A 570 -8.04 36.57 -7.79
C ALA A 570 -7.82 37.05 -9.24
N GLY A 571 -7.18 38.22 -9.41
CA GLY A 571 -6.89 38.83 -10.70
C GLY A 571 -5.63 38.32 -11.41
N ARG A 572 -4.87 37.37 -10.83
CA ARG A 572 -3.71 36.78 -11.52
C ARG A 572 -4.18 35.92 -12.70
N THR A 573 -3.53 36.07 -13.85
CA THR A 573 -3.93 35.40 -15.11
C THR A 573 -2.79 34.74 -15.88
N THR A 574 -1.53 34.99 -15.51
CA THR A 574 -0.37 34.46 -16.26
C THR A 574 -0.16 32.98 -15.96
N ALA A 575 -0.26 32.15 -17.00
CA ALA A 575 0.03 30.70 -16.98
C ALA A 575 -0.61 29.92 -15.80
N PRO A 576 -1.93 30.01 -15.58
CA PRO A 576 -2.58 29.27 -14.50
C PRO A 576 -2.59 27.77 -14.77
N ILE A 577 -2.23 27.00 -13.75
CA ILE A 577 -2.32 25.54 -13.73
C ILE A 577 -3.70 25.17 -13.19
N THR A 578 -4.50 24.46 -13.99
CA THR A 578 -5.84 24.04 -13.57
C THR A 578 -5.77 22.94 -12.50
N VAL A 579 -6.51 23.14 -11.40
CA VAL A 579 -6.69 22.16 -10.32
C VAL A 579 -8.17 22.11 -9.90
N SER A 580 -8.66 20.96 -9.44
CA SER A 580 -10.05 20.84 -8.99
C SER A 580 -10.24 19.62 -8.10
N GLY A 581 -11.23 19.66 -7.21
CA GLY A 581 -11.53 18.53 -6.34
C GLY A 581 -10.39 18.23 -5.37
N ASN A 582 -10.06 16.95 -5.18
CA ASN A 582 -8.99 16.56 -4.26
C ASN A 582 -7.59 16.80 -4.84
N ILE A 583 -6.76 17.57 -4.15
CA ILE A 583 -5.33 17.77 -4.45
C ILE A 583 -4.40 17.08 -3.44
N GLY A 584 -4.92 16.35 -2.46
CA GLY A 584 -4.10 15.55 -1.57
C GLY A 584 -3.35 14.44 -2.31
N GLY A 585 -2.11 14.17 -1.91
CA GLY A 585 -1.17 13.28 -2.58
C GLY A 585 -0.34 13.94 -3.69
N GLN A 586 -0.65 15.19 -4.06
CA GLN A 586 0.11 15.91 -5.09
C GLN A 586 1.36 16.60 -4.50
N THR A 587 2.36 16.84 -5.36
CA THR A 587 3.48 17.75 -5.08
C THR A 587 3.45 18.89 -6.08
N LEU A 588 3.36 20.13 -5.61
CA LEU A 588 3.15 21.31 -6.42
C LEU A 588 4.37 22.25 -6.32
N ALA A 589 4.92 22.61 -7.48
CA ALA A 589 5.99 23.61 -7.61
C ALA A 589 5.45 25.05 -7.45
N PRO A 590 6.29 26.08 -7.26
CA PRO A 590 5.83 27.47 -7.26
C PRO A 590 5.00 27.78 -8.51
N GLY A 591 3.86 28.43 -8.35
CA GLY A 591 2.93 28.64 -9.47
C GLY A 591 1.60 29.27 -9.11
N LEU A 592 0.87 29.65 -10.16
CA LEU A 592 -0.53 30.05 -10.09
C LEU A 592 -1.41 28.83 -10.38
N TYR A 593 -2.29 28.50 -9.45
CA TYR A 593 -3.20 27.36 -9.52
C TYR A 593 -4.64 27.85 -9.54
N LYS A 594 -5.47 27.33 -10.44
CA LYS A 594 -6.85 27.79 -10.61
C LYS A 594 -7.86 26.64 -10.55
N SER A 595 -8.84 26.78 -9.67
CA SER A 595 -10.02 25.93 -9.58
C SER A 595 -11.29 26.71 -9.84
N THR A 596 -12.10 26.22 -10.77
CA THR A 596 -13.44 26.75 -11.06
C THR A 596 -14.52 26.13 -10.16
N SER A 597 -14.14 25.24 -9.25
CA SER A 597 -15.04 24.53 -8.34
C SER A 597 -14.47 24.50 -6.91
N THR A 598 -15.00 23.62 -6.06
CA THR A 598 -14.44 23.33 -4.74
C THR A 598 -13.06 22.69 -4.87
N LEU A 599 -12.13 23.13 -4.04
CA LEU A 599 -10.81 22.53 -3.90
C LEU A 599 -10.71 21.86 -2.52
N ALA A 600 -10.17 20.65 -2.47
CA ALA A 600 -10.12 19.87 -1.25
C ALA A 600 -8.77 19.19 -1.07
N ILE A 601 -8.37 18.98 0.18
CA ILE A 601 -7.39 17.96 0.57
C ILE A 601 -8.20 16.94 1.35
N SER A 602 -8.82 15.99 0.63
CA SER A 602 -9.75 15.03 1.23
C SER A 602 -9.11 13.66 1.49
N SER A 603 -8.08 13.30 0.74
CA SER A 603 -7.26 12.10 0.96
C SER A 603 -5.82 12.31 0.45
N GLY A 604 -4.83 11.77 1.17
CA GLY A 604 -3.40 12.09 0.95
C GLY A 604 -3.00 13.44 1.56
N ASP A 605 -1.69 13.67 1.70
CA ASP A 605 -1.12 14.96 2.13
C ASP A 605 -0.68 15.76 0.90
N LEU A 606 -0.82 17.08 0.92
CA LEU A 606 -0.35 17.96 -0.16
C LEU A 606 1.10 18.36 0.12
N THR A 607 1.99 18.27 -0.88
CA THR A 607 3.36 18.79 -0.77
C THR A 607 3.52 20.04 -1.63
N LEU A 608 4.07 21.11 -1.09
CA LEU A 608 4.52 22.29 -1.84
C LEU A 608 6.05 22.28 -1.85
N ALA A 609 6.63 22.07 -3.04
CA ALA A 609 8.06 21.83 -3.19
C ALA A 609 8.70 22.94 -4.02
N GLY A 610 9.56 23.75 -3.41
CA GLY A 610 10.22 24.84 -4.11
C GLY A 610 11.20 25.59 -3.21
N PRO A 611 11.97 26.54 -3.78
CA PRO A 611 12.95 27.32 -3.03
C PRO A 611 12.28 28.21 -1.98
N ALA A 612 13.11 28.82 -1.12
CA ALA A 612 12.65 29.72 -0.07
C ALA A 612 11.89 30.95 -0.58
N ASP A 613 12.19 31.42 -1.78
CA ASP A 613 11.51 32.52 -2.46
C ASP A 613 10.37 32.06 -3.39
N GLY A 614 10.09 30.75 -3.45
CA GLY A 614 8.97 30.22 -4.24
C GLY A 614 7.61 30.71 -3.73
N VAL A 615 6.71 31.03 -4.66
CA VAL A 615 5.35 31.55 -4.41
C VAL A 615 4.30 30.62 -5.00
N TRP A 616 3.27 30.33 -4.20
CA TRP A 616 2.10 29.58 -4.61
C TRP A 616 0.86 30.44 -4.45
N ILE A 617 0.06 30.59 -5.52
CA ILE A 617 -1.23 31.28 -5.46
C ILE A 617 -2.30 30.31 -5.94
N PHE A 618 -3.21 29.93 -5.06
CA PHE A 618 -4.40 29.13 -5.37
C PHE A 618 -5.62 30.03 -5.49
N GLN A 619 -6.25 30.05 -6.66
CA GLN A 619 -7.53 30.69 -6.91
C GLN A 619 -8.62 29.61 -6.87
N VAL A 620 -9.49 29.66 -5.87
CA VAL A 620 -10.58 28.70 -5.67
C VAL A 620 -11.91 29.43 -5.85
N ALA A 621 -12.68 29.09 -6.88
CA ALA A 621 -13.95 29.77 -7.16
C ALA A 621 -15.03 29.49 -6.09
N SER A 622 -14.95 28.34 -5.42
CA SER A 622 -15.90 27.91 -4.38
C SER A 622 -15.19 27.70 -3.04
N THR A 623 -15.53 26.63 -2.33
CA THR A 623 -15.02 26.30 -0.99
C THR A 623 -13.63 25.66 -1.03
N LEU A 624 -12.84 25.88 0.01
CA LEU A 624 -11.60 25.15 0.29
C LEU A 624 -11.79 24.24 1.51
N THR A 625 -11.51 22.94 1.41
CA THR A 625 -11.69 22.02 2.55
C THR A 625 -10.51 21.11 2.80
N THR A 626 -10.24 20.77 4.06
CA THR A 626 -9.39 19.63 4.43
C THR A 626 -10.18 18.65 5.28
N THR A 627 -9.99 17.35 5.07
CA THR A 627 -10.51 16.32 6.00
C THR A 627 -9.61 16.20 7.23
N ALA A 628 -10.01 15.37 8.19
CA ALA A 628 -9.26 15.18 9.44
C ALA A 628 -7.82 14.68 9.19
N GLY A 629 -6.87 15.22 9.97
CA GLY A 629 -5.46 14.81 10.00
C GLY A 629 -4.66 15.06 8.71
N ARG A 630 -5.21 15.81 7.74
CA ARG A 630 -4.51 16.14 6.49
C ARG A 630 -3.40 17.16 6.72
N ARG A 631 -2.31 17.07 5.96
CA ARG A 631 -1.19 18.00 6.08
C ARG A 631 -0.84 18.66 4.75
N ILE A 632 -0.38 19.90 4.84
CA ILE A 632 0.40 20.57 3.80
C ILE A 632 1.86 20.54 4.22
N ILE A 633 2.70 19.90 3.42
CA ILE A 633 4.12 19.68 3.67
C ILE A 633 4.92 20.65 2.80
N LEU A 634 5.79 21.44 3.40
CA LEU A 634 6.70 22.32 2.67
C LEU A 634 8.06 21.63 2.51
N THR A 635 8.59 21.57 1.29
CA THR A 635 9.90 20.97 0.99
C THR A 635 10.72 21.88 0.07
N GLY A 636 12.03 21.65 -0.01
CA GLY A 636 12.93 22.41 -0.89
C GLY A 636 13.27 23.84 -0.43
N GLY A 637 12.82 24.22 0.77
CA GLY A 637 12.98 25.57 1.32
C GLY A 637 11.68 26.38 1.33
N ALA A 638 10.61 25.89 0.71
CA ALA A 638 9.30 26.55 0.63
C ALA A 638 8.84 27.11 1.99
N GLN A 639 8.31 28.33 1.98
CA GLN A 639 7.90 29.04 3.18
C GLN A 639 6.41 29.34 3.17
N ALA A 640 5.72 29.12 4.29
CA ALA A 640 4.29 29.39 4.43
C ALA A 640 3.91 30.84 4.10
N LYS A 641 4.80 31.80 4.37
CA LYS A 641 4.58 33.22 4.06
C LYS A 641 4.36 33.50 2.57
N ASN A 642 4.83 32.62 1.68
CA ASN A 642 4.71 32.76 0.23
C ASN A 642 3.58 31.93 -0.39
N VAL A 643 2.74 31.30 0.43
CA VAL A 643 1.60 30.49 -0.04
C VAL A 643 0.31 31.27 0.20
N PHE A 644 -0.51 31.44 -0.85
CA PHE A 644 -1.75 32.21 -0.81
C PHE A 644 -2.92 31.39 -1.34
N TRP A 645 -4.01 31.35 -0.58
CA TRP A 645 -5.25 30.67 -0.91
C TRP A 645 -6.36 31.71 -1.01
N GLN A 646 -6.64 32.17 -2.23
CA GLN A 646 -7.81 33.00 -2.51
C GLN A 646 -9.03 32.09 -2.66
N VAL A 647 -10.02 32.23 -1.78
CA VAL A 647 -11.19 31.35 -1.69
C VAL A 647 -12.47 32.15 -1.93
N GLY A 648 -13.20 31.79 -2.99
CA GLY A 648 -14.40 32.50 -3.47
C GLY A 648 -15.58 32.43 -2.52
N THR A 649 -15.62 31.43 -1.64
CA THR A 649 -16.61 31.34 -0.56
C THR A 649 -15.92 31.14 0.78
N SER A 650 -15.99 29.93 1.36
CA SER A 650 -15.53 29.64 2.71
C SER A 650 -14.43 28.58 2.72
N ALA A 651 -13.56 28.61 3.73
CA ALA A 651 -12.58 27.57 4.00
C ALA A 651 -12.94 26.78 5.27
N THR A 652 -12.69 25.47 5.28
CA THR A 652 -12.89 24.62 6.46
C THR A 652 -11.72 23.66 6.62
N LEU A 653 -10.99 23.79 7.72
CA LEU A 653 -9.88 22.92 8.07
C LEU A 653 -10.39 21.82 9.01
N GLY A 654 -10.23 20.57 8.61
CA GLY A 654 -10.62 19.39 9.38
C GLY A 654 -9.86 19.29 10.70
N THR A 655 -10.39 18.49 11.64
CA THR A 655 -9.76 18.26 12.95
C THR A 655 -8.33 17.78 12.77
N THR A 656 -7.41 18.25 13.63
CA THR A 656 -5.98 17.88 13.64
C THR A 656 -5.22 18.07 12.32
N SER A 657 -5.79 18.81 11.36
CA SER A 657 -5.09 19.12 10.10
C SER A 657 -3.95 20.12 10.34
N VAL A 658 -2.88 20.02 9.54
CA VAL A 658 -1.74 20.95 9.58
C VAL A 658 -1.68 21.70 8.26
N PHE A 659 -2.10 22.95 8.28
CA PHE A 659 -2.23 23.81 7.10
C PHE A 659 -1.07 24.80 6.99
N GLN A 660 -0.66 25.12 5.76
CA GLN A 660 0.43 26.05 5.46
C GLN A 660 -0.08 27.12 4.48
N GLY A 661 0.09 28.39 4.85
CA GLY A 661 -0.19 29.52 3.97
C GLY A 661 -1.27 30.49 4.44
N ASN A 662 -1.41 31.58 3.69
CA ASN A 662 -2.35 32.65 3.96
C ASN A 662 -3.69 32.33 3.28
N ILE A 663 -4.76 32.18 4.07
CA ILE A 663 -6.12 32.00 3.55
C ILE A 663 -6.78 33.38 3.47
N LEU A 664 -7.21 33.75 2.26
CA LEU A 664 -7.97 34.94 1.93
C LEU A 664 -9.35 34.50 1.43
N ALA A 665 -10.29 34.29 2.35
CA ALA A 665 -11.64 33.84 2.01
C ALA A 665 -12.60 35.02 1.86
N ASP A 666 -13.54 34.93 0.93
CA ASP A 666 -14.57 35.95 0.79
C ASP A 666 -15.58 35.87 1.95
N GLN A 667 -16.02 34.65 2.28
CA GLN A 667 -17.00 34.35 3.32
C GLN A 667 -16.32 33.90 4.62
N SER A 668 -16.51 32.67 5.10
CA SER A 668 -16.07 32.26 6.44
C SER A 668 -14.85 31.33 6.43
N ILE A 669 -14.11 31.29 7.53
CA ILE A 669 -13.03 30.31 7.76
C ILE A 669 -13.33 29.56 9.06
N THR A 670 -13.32 28.23 9.01
CA THR A 670 -13.50 27.38 10.19
C THR A 670 -12.27 26.50 10.41
N LEU A 671 -11.69 26.55 11.61
CA LEU A 671 -10.66 25.61 12.07
C LEU A 671 -11.28 24.71 13.14
N ASN A 672 -11.45 23.43 12.80
CA ASN A 672 -12.01 22.44 13.73
C ASN A 672 -10.97 22.00 14.77
N THR A 673 -11.44 21.26 15.80
CA THR A 673 -10.65 20.81 16.96
C THR A 673 -9.22 20.38 16.62
N GLY A 674 -8.24 21.05 17.20
CA GLY A 674 -6.82 20.69 17.07
C GLY A 674 -6.18 21.02 15.72
N ALA A 675 -6.88 21.72 14.81
CA ALA A 675 -6.26 22.16 13.56
C ALA A 675 -5.13 23.18 13.83
N VAL A 676 -4.04 23.05 13.09
CA VAL A 676 -2.88 23.93 13.13
C VAL A 676 -2.75 24.64 11.79
N SER A 677 -2.71 25.97 11.81
CA SER A 677 -2.47 26.81 10.63
C SER A 677 -1.20 27.62 10.81
N ASN A 678 -0.16 27.29 10.06
CA ASN A 678 1.06 28.07 9.94
C ASN A 678 0.87 29.04 8.77
N GLY A 679 0.38 30.25 9.07
CA GLY A 679 -0.24 31.09 8.07
C GLY A 679 -1.15 32.16 8.66
N ARG A 680 -2.16 32.54 7.90
CA ARG A 680 -3.15 33.55 8.30
C ARG A 680 -4.56 33.07 7.93
N ALA A 681 -5.53 33.36 8.78
CA ALA A 681 -6.96 33.13 8.53
C ALA A 681 -7.68 34.47 8.35
N LEU A 682 -7.79 34.93 7.10
CA LEU A 682 -8.30 36.26 6.77
C LEU A 682 -9.59 36.14 5.96
N THR A 683 -10.70 36.63 6.48
CA THR A 683 -11.98 36.69 5.77
C THR A 683 -12.34 38.11 5.37
N ARG A 684 -12.94 38.31 4.20
CA ARG A 684 -13.46 39.62 3.79
C ARG A 684 -14.78 39.95 4.48
N ILE A 685 -15.75 39.04 4.42
CA ILE A 685 -17.14 39.31 4.85
C ILE A 685 -17.53 38.45 6.05
N GLY A 686 -17.24 37.15 6.01
CA GLY A 686 -17.76 36.19 6.98
C GLY A 686 -16.98 36.08 8.28
N ALA A 687 -17.27 35.03 9.02
CA ALA A 687 -16.76 34.78 10.37
C ALA A 687 -15.48 33.94 10.35
N VAL A 688 -14.70 34.03 11.44
CA VAL A 688 -13.68 33.04 11.75
C VAL A 688 -14.13 32.24 12.97
N THR A 689 -14.24 30.91 12.82
CA THR A 689 -14.61 29.98 13.89
C THR A 689 -13.41 29.09 14.23
N LEU A 690 -13.05 29.02 15.50
CA LEU A 690 -11.88 28.30 16.02
C LEU A 690 -12.32 27.31 17.09
N ASP A 691 -11.72 26.12 17.08
CA ASP A 691 -11.88 25.15 18.17
C ASP A 691 -10.54 24.52 18.52
N SER A 692 -10.04 24.78 19.73
CA SER A 692 -8.82 24.22 20.30
C SER A 692 -7.67 24.19 19.28
N SER A 693 -7.57 25.25 18.47
CA SER A 693 -6.74 25.32 17.26
C SER A 693 -5.50 26.17 17.52
N ILE A 694 -4.52 26.07 16.62
CA ILE A 694 -3.31 26.92 16.67
C ILE A 694 -3.23 27.69 15.36
N VAL A 695 -3.17 29.02 15.42
CA VAL A 695 -2.93 29.88 14.25
C VAL A 695 -1.65 30.65 14.50
N THR A 696 -0.63 30.41 13.67
CA THR A 696 0.68 31.04 13.81
C THR A 696 1.00 31.88 12.59
N ARG A 697 1.04 33.21 12.76
CA ARG A 697 1.48 34.15 11.73
C ARG A 697 2.93 33.82 11.32
N PRO A 698 3.23 33.66 10.02
CA PRO A 698 4.60 33.48 9.56
C PRO A 698 5.49 34.67 9.94
N ALA A 699 6.76 34.40 10.25
CA ALA A 699 7.76 35.45 10.41
C ALA A 699 7.89 36.28 9.11
N PRO A 700 8.21 37.58 9.21
CA PRO A 700 8.42 38.45 8.04
C PRO A 700 9.36 37.86 6.99
#